data_AF-A0A1W6LKG1-F1
#
_entry.id   AF-A0A1W6LKG1-F1
#
_cell.length_a   1.000
_cell.length_b   1.000
_cell.length_c   1.000
_cell.angle_alpha   90.00
_cell.angle_beta   90.00
_cell.angle_gamma   90.00
#
_symmetry.space_group_name_H-M   'P 1'
#
loop_
_entity.id
_entity.type
_entity.pdbx_description
1 polymer ?
#
loop_
_entity_poly.entity_id
_entity_poly.type
_entity_poly.pdbx_seq_one_letter_code
_entity_poly.pdbx_strand_id
1 'polypeptide(L)'
;MKKLPCFVVFFAAAALSQADLIPNDDFSAQRDYWNFSTNAWVENANHPQKPDMLCGRLENGGGMGAQDIRSNLFAVPPVSDFSFNFNSGIWQQTTSELHPVFQVRFYGSKDHGDMIGQVKFDVQKDSGDWWGILTQNSGDFQAPSGTKYMDVVFSAGLHNPWEGGARIGNVKLNAKGKLNPSEGALPLYFDLTDPGVTKRLDYWGMDQTWIDGWNMEEAITQIGHDDFDVVRINFLAVEPLNYDAAGEPLLTQTMKDFVDRAMDQAMRAPGANLGMHLTAKSDLHDWYVGSDGLIIPERTVDGAVAMINYIEDNYGYSIDRWDFVEVINEPDWEYPYSSPQNMAAVMAEFRSRGQLDSVPLLGPSTLSSDSAYNWYSATQGYTDIGGTHVINGSVDSFKGFIEWVHNDGKPFVNPEVHSFAEIMIQADLSGDRPGEGGVFWDNVVPAAGRFIQACKGKRIAYQMDEVTWSGTSVYRDLQNRVWLFAGSSERNAKNSKWEFISTNRDVFINDFGPSVRKTITMGSHAHWHAELTWGDRNPPYYSQYVDNSGETARMAVIDGKLNTTSPNDTGAFTQWKFRPTGAFYYIDNIDAGDAGQRSRLSASEIRRDVGLVRDNQNDNFVKWQLIQIDESFFLENVGMQRAGLKSRLKVESGSVTLTESSDEDSKAQWNFSDTGSGYANLIINGDFEDGWICWQGDGDNGGQASLIEEGGNHFMYIETQTEGSAQLQSPLVKVPSGANLTYSFNSGIWQETSAGHSPLLQIMFYNELGEAEGGWLGQEWLDILRTQGDWADVSTLNEGSINLPDGTEYVQLRFRGGWPNDWKGGFRIDNVSLKPSYNPGDFSKDGSVNLLDLSAIAQEWQTIYDTYDLRVLAENWLNAGN
;
A
#
# COMPACT_ATOMS: atom_id res chain seq x y z
N MET A 1 7.04 26.44 -30.45
CA MET A 1 5.81 25.61 -30.46
C MET A 1 6.10 24.31 -31.21
N LYS A 2 6.59 23.29 -30.51
CA LYS A 2 6.73 21.92 -31.02
C LYS A 2 5.76 21.04 -30.23
N LYS A 3 4.98 20.22 -30.93
CA LYS A 3 4.02 19.26 -30.37
C LYS A 3 4.77 18.19 -29.57
N LEU A 4 4.42 18.01 -28.30
CA LEU A 4 4.80 16.87 -27.47
C LEU A 4 3.84 15.70 -27.75
N PRO A 5 4.30 14.44 -27.70
CA PRO A 5 3.43 13.26 -27.83
C PRO A 5 2.66 13.03 -26.53
N CYS A 6 1.35 12.77 -26.65
CA CYS A 6 0.50 12.33 -25.55
C CYS A 6 0.96 10.95 -25.06
N PHE A 7 1.45 10.88 -23.83
CA PHE A 7 1.54 9.64 -23.07
C PHE A 7 0.16 9.38 -22.43
N VAL A 8 -0.50 8.30 -22.88
CA VAL A 8 -1.74 7.79 -22.29
C VAL A 8 -1.34 6.84 -21.15
N VAL A 9 -1.87 7.12 -19.96
CA VAL A 9 -1.68 6.42 -18.68
C VAL A 9 -2.43 5.09 -18.70
N PHE A 10 -1.84 3.99 -18.21
CA PHE A 10 -2.44 2.65 -18.21
C PHE A 10 -2.99 2.25 -16.83
N PHE A 11 -4.29 1.90 -16.78
CA PHE A 11 -4.87 1.06 -15.73
C PHE A 11 -4.44 -0.41 -15.95
N ALA A 12 -4.00 -1.11 -14.90
CA ALA A 12 -3.65 -2.53 -14.95
C ALA A 12 -4.58 -3.38 -14.07
N ALA A 13 -5.05 -4.48 -14.68
CA ALA A 13 -6.13 -5.36 -14.25
C ALA A 13 -5.86 -6.11 -12.93
N ALA A 14 -6.91 -6.17 -12.09
CA ALA A 14 -6.97 -6.85 -10.81
C ALA A 14 -7.18 -8.38 -10.97
N ALA A 15 -6.61 -9.14 -10.02
CA ALA A 15 -6.68 -10.59 -9.95
C ALA A 15 -7.99 -11.08 -9.31
N LEU A 16 -9.11 -11.16 -10.04
CA LEU A 16 -10.28 -11.87 -9.52
C LEU A 16 -10.35 -13.25 -10.16
N SER A 17 -10.80 -14.23 -9.37
CA SER A 17 -11.28 -15.50 -9.90
C SER A 17 -12.62 -15.37 -10.64
N GLN A 18 -13.16 -14.14 -10.80
CA GLN A 18 -14.22 -13.73 -11.75
C GLN A 18 -14.11 -12.23 -12.12
N ALA A 19 -12.93 -11.76 -12.55
CA ALA A 19 -12.69 -10.32 -12.81
C ALA A 19 -13.29 -9.95 -14.12
N ASP A 20 -14.14 -8.92 -14.15
CA ASP A 20 -14.35 -8.25 -15.41
C ASP A 20 -13.06 -7.52 -15.80
N LEU A 21 -12.36 -8.06 -16.80
CA LEU A 21 -11.10 -7.54 -17.30
C LEU A 21 -11.28 -6.24 -18.10
N ILE A 22 -12.53 -5.82 -18.36
CA ILE A 22 -12.87 -4.64 -19.16
C ILE A 22 -13.52 -3.58 -18.24
N PRO A 23 -12.77 -2.55 -17.80
CA PRO A 23 -13.21 -1.59 -16.78
C PRO A 23 -14.25 -0.54 -17.24
N ASN A 24 -14.91 -0.74 -18.39
CA ASN A 24 -15.89 0.19 -18.98
C ASN A 24 -16.82 -0.57 -19.93
N ASP A 25 -17.66 -1.43 -19.34
CA ASP A 25 -18.53 -2.37 -20.04
C ASP A 25 -19.74 -1.70 -20.72
N ASP A 26 -20.12 -0.50 -20.28
CA ASP A 26 -21.27 0.28 -20.76
C ASP A 26 -20.90 1.48 -21.66
N PHE A 27 -19.63 1.63 -22.04
CA PHE A 27 -19.13 2.71 -22.91
C PHE A 27 -19.33 4.13 -22.34
N SER A 28 -19.54 4.29 -21.03
CA SER A 28 -19.83 5.58 -20.38
C SER A 28 -18.66 6.56 -20.34
N ALA A 29 -17.42 6.08 -20.16
CA ALA A 29 -16.21 6.90 -20.12
C ALA A 29 -15.61 7.18 -21.52
N GLN A 30 -16.40 7.72 -22.45
CA GLN A 30 -16.11 7.79 -23.89
C GLN A 30 -14.63 8.05 -24.29
N ARG A 31 -14.09 7.14 -25.11
CA ARG A 31 -12.88 7.19 -25.98
C ARG A 31 -11.53 6.70 -25.46
N ASP A 32 -11.26 6.63 -24.16
CA ASP A 32 -9.89 6.31 -23.72
C ASP A 32 -9.57 4.80 -23.79
N TYR A 33 -10.59 3.95 -23.66
CA TYR A 33 -10.42 2.49 -23.64
C TYR A 33 -10.88 1.77 -24.92
N TRP A 34 -11.71 2.41 -25.73
CA TRP A 34 -12.32 1.84 -26.92
C TRP A 34 -11.97 2.66 -28.16
N ASN A 35 -11.44 1.99 -29.18
CA ASN A 35 -11.16 2.53 -30.50
C ASN A 35 -12.34 2.24 -31.44
N PHE A 36 -12.80 3.27 -32.13
CA PHE A 36 -13.93 3.21 -33.05
C PHE A 36 -13.47 3.52 -34.47
N SER A 37 -13.82 2.63 -35.40
CA SER A 37 -13.70 2.89 -36.84
C SER A 37 -14.68 3.97 -37.32
N THR A 38 -14.55 4.40 -38.57
CA THR A 38 -15.26 5.59 -39.12
C THR A 38 -16.79 5.50 -39.05
N ASN A 39 -17.37 4.29 -39.06
CA ASN A 39 -18.82 4.07 -38.93
C ASN A 39 -19.19 3.36 -37.61
N ALA A 40 -18.41 3.61 -36.56
CA ALA A 40 -18.74 3.19 -35.20
C ALA A 40 -18.75 4.39 -34.24
N TRP A 41 -19.72 4.44 -33.33
CA TRP A 41 -19.84 5.51 -32.33
C TRP A 41 -20.57 5.04 -31.07
N VAL A 42 -20.52 5.83 -30.01
CA VAL A 42 -21.28 5.59 -28.78
C VAL A 42 -22.61 6.32 -28.84
N GLU A 43 -23.71 5.65 -28.53
CA GLU A 43 -25.05 6.25 -28.42
C GLU A 43 -25.84 5.71 -27.23
N ASN A 44 -26.95 6.38 -26.87
CA ASN A 44 -27.85 5.90 -25.85
C ASN A 44 -28.63 4.67 -26.36
N ALA A 45 -28.63 3.60 -25.56
CA ALA A 45 -29.24 2.31 -25.89
C ALA A 45 -30.78 2.36 -26.01
N ASN A 46 -31.43 3.44 -25.55
CA ASN A 46 -32.90 3.55 -25.45
C ASN A 46 -33.53 2.33 -24.76
N HIS A 47 -32.87 1.80 -23.71
CA HIS A 47 -33.32 0.59 -23.02
C HIS A 47 -34.50 0.91 -22.07
N PRO A 48 -35.65 0.19 -22.16
CA PRO A 48 -36.87 0.52 -21.39
C PRO A 48 -36.68 0.51 -19.86
N GLN A 49 -35.72 -0.27 -19.36
CA GLN A 49 -35.42 -0.38 -17.92
C GLN A 49 -34.14 0.37 -17.50
N LYS A 50 -33.36 0.88 -18.47
CA LYS A 50 -32.08 1.58 -18.24
C LYS A 50 -31.89 2.69 -19.29
N PRO A 51 -32.70 3.77 -19.23
CA PRO A 51 -32.76 4.80 -20.27
C PRO A 51 -31.47 5.61 -20.43
N ASP A 52 -30.50 5.47 -19.52
CA ASP A 52 -29.23 6.20 -19.55
C ASP A 52 -28.02 5.32 -19.95
N MET A 53 -28.24 4.05 -20.31
CA MET A 53 -27.16 3.14 -20.69
C MET A 53 -26.57 3.55 -22.05
N LEU A 54 -25.26 3.77 -22.10
CA LEU A 54 -24.53 3.98 -23.34
C LEU A 54 -24.18 2.64 -24.01
N CYS A 55 -24.04 2.66 -25.34
CA CYS A 55 -23.73 1.46 -26.11
C CYS A 55 -22.86 1.80 -27.33
N GLY A 56 -22.02 0.84 -27.73
CA GLY A 56 -21.30 0.92 -28.99
C GLY A 56 -22.20 0.55 -30.15
N ARG A 57 -22.38 1.47 -31.11
CA ARG A 57 -23.07 1.24 -32.38
C ARG A 57 -22.06 1.03 -33.49
N LEU A 58 -22.30 0.01 -34.29
CA LEU A 58 -21.57 -0.33 -35.51
C LEU A 58 -22.54 -0.29 -36.69
N GLU A 59 -22.26 0.51 -37.71
CA GLU A 59 -23.04 0.53 -38.96
C GLU A 59 -22.18 0.23 -40.17
N ASN A 60 -22.75 -0.48 -41.14
CA ASN A 60 -22.14 -0.65 -42.45
C ASN A 60 -23.04 -0.10 -43.55
N GLY A 61 -22.73 1.10 -44.01
CA GLY A 61 -23.46 1.85 -45.04
C GLY A 61 -22.99 1.56 -46.47
N GLY A 62 -22.80 0.30 -46.84
CA GLY A 62 -22.49 -0.12 -48.22
C GLY A 62 -21.09 0.26 -48.74
N GLY A 63 -20.20 0.77 -47.89
CA GLY A 63 -18.82 1.13 -48.23
C GLY A 63 -17.81 0.02 -47.92
N MET A 64 -16.86 -0.24 -48.83
CA MET A 64 -15.79 -1.23 -48.62
C MET A 64 -14.76 -0.73 -47.60
N GLY A 65 -15.01 -0.96 -46.32
CA GLY A 65 -14.05 -0.72 -45.24
C GLY A 65 -14.39 -1.53 -44.01
N ALA A 66 -13.38 -2.13 -43.37
CA ALA A 66 -13.54 -2.84 -42.11
C ALA A 66 -14.09 -1.87 -41.06
N GLN A 67 -15.28 -2.15 -40.53
CA GLN A 67 -15.83 -1.40 -39.41
C GLN A 67 -15.66 -2.26 -38.17
N ASP A 68 -14.90 -1.76 -37.20
CA ASP A 68 -14.73 -2.36 -35.89
C ASP A 68 -14.91 -1.38 -34.72
N ILE A 69 -15.29 -1.96 -33.58
CA ILE A 69 -15.17 -1.41 -32.23
C ILE A 69 -14.18 -2.31 -31.51
N ARG A 70 -13.08 -1.73 -31.02
CA ARG A 70 -11.96 -2.49 -30.48
C ARG A 70 -11.55 -1.94 -29.11
N SER A 71 -11.36 -2.80 -28.13
CA SER A 71 -10.76 -2.40 -26.85
C SER A 71 -9.27 -2.09 -27.03
N ASN A 72 -8.68 -1.33 -26.13
CA ASN A 72 -7.23 -1.32 -25.98
C ASN A 72 -6.72 -2.72 -25.65
N LEU A 73 -5.42 -2.92 -25.89
CA LEU A 73 -4.71 -4.11 -25.45
C LEU A 73 -4.58 -4.06 -23.92
N PHE A 74 -5.00 -5.12 -23.22
CA PHE A 74 -4.91 -5.24 -21.77
C PHE A 74 -4.14 -6.50 -21.35
N ALA A 75 -3.42 -6.40 -20.24
CA ALA A 75 -2.66 -7.52 -19.68
C ALA A 75 -3.62 -8.56 -19.10
N VAL A 76 -3.28 -9.85 -19.25
CA VAL A 76 -4.09 -10.96 -18.74
C VAL A 76 -3.28 -11.85 -17.80
N PRO A 77 -3.92 -12.40 -16.75
CA PRO A 77 -3.26 -13.31 -15.83
C PRO A 77 -2.82 -14.61 -16.56
N PRO A 78 -1.80 -15.31 -16.06
CA PRO A 78 -1.36 -16.59 -16.60
C PRO A 78 -2.38 -17.70 -16.26
N VAL A 79 -3.52 -17.70 -16.95
CA VAL A 79 -4.59 -18.69 -16.86
C VAL A 79 -4.97 -19.18 -18.26
N SER A 80 -5.43 -20.42 -18.36
CA SER A 80 -5.77 -21.03 -19.65
C SER A 80 -7.21 -20.79 -20.08
N ASP A 81 -8.14 -20.57 -19.16
CA ASP A 81 -9.58 -20.55 -19.47
C ASP A 81 -10.16 -19.16 -19.18
N PHE A 82 -11.13 -18.75 -20.01
CA PHE A 82 -11.80 -17.46 -19.93
C PHE A 82 -13.29 -17.63 -20.28
N SER A 83 -14.09 -16.65 -19.89
CA SER A 83 -15.49 -16.52 -20.27
C SER A 83 -15.80 -15.08 -20.64
N PHE A 84 -16.79 -14.88 -21.51
CA PHE A 84 -17.28 -13.55 -21.87
C PHE A 84 -18.79 -13.47 -21.69
N ASN A 85 -19.27 -12.25 -21.49
CA ASN A 85 -20.69 -11.91 -21.57
C ASN A 85 -20.83 -10.54 -22.25
N PHE A 86 -21.80 -10.36 -23.14
CA PHE A 86 -22.18 -9.02 -23.60
C PHE A 86 -23.61 -9.03 -24.09
N ASN A 87 -24.25 -7.87 -24.06
CA ASN A 87 -25.56 -7.70 -24.63
C ASN A 87 -25.46 -7.11 -26.05
N SER A 88 -26.29 -7.59 -26.96
CA SER A 88 -26.35 -7.10 -28.34
C SER A 88 -27.77 -6.86 -28.83
N GLY A 89 -27.90 -5.97 -29.82
CA GLY A 89 -29.08 -5.85 -30.69
C GLY A 89 -28.64 -5.68 -32.13
N ILE A 90 -29.15 -6.50 -33.05
CA ILE A 90 -28.78 -6.47 -34.48
C ILE A 90 -30.01 -6.10 -35.31
N TRP A 91 -29.84 -5.19 -36.26
CA TRP A 91 -30.83 -4.91 -37.30
C TRP A 91 -30.23 -5.11 -38.69
N GLN A 92 -30.95 -5.84 -39.54
CA GLN A 92 -30.52 -6.21 -40.89
C GLN A 92 -31.67 -5.95 -41.87
N GLN A 93 -31.39 -5.33 -43.02
CA GLN A 93 -32.40 -5.18 -44.10
C GLN A 93 -32.43 -6.37 -45.08
N THR A 94 -31.55 -7.36 -44.98
CA THR A 94 -31.46 -8.44 -45.99
C THR A 94 -31.23 -9.84 -45.40
N THR A 95 -31.53 -10.86 -46.19
CA THR A 95 -31.72 -12.27 -45.80
C THR A 95 -30.44 -13.13 -45.83
N SER A 96 -29.24 -12.55 -45.71
CA SER A 96 -27.98 -13.31 -45.74
C SER A 96 -27.48 -13.68 -44.33
N GLU A 97 -26.90 -14.89 -44.20
CA GLU A 97 -26.36 -15.53 -42.98
C GLU A 97 -25.13 -14.82 -42.37
N LEU A 98 -24.93 -13.53 -42.65
CA LEU A 98 -23.71 -12.80 -42.27
C LEU A 98 -24.03 -11.86 -41.10
N HIS A 99 -23.42 -12.16 -39.95
CA HIS A 99 -23.62 -11.46 -38.69
C HIS A 99 -22.34 -10.74 -38.23
N PRO A 100 -22.45 -9.66 -37.44
CA PRO A 100 -21.31 -9.11 -36.72
C PRO A 100 -20.65 -10.20 -35.87
N VAL A 101 -19.32 -10.12 -35.75
CA VAL A 101 -18.51 -11.13 -35.04
C VAL A 101 -17.86 -10.48 -33.83
N PHE A 102 -17.97 -11.15 -32.69
CA PHE A 102 -17.18 -10.87 -31.49
C PHE A 102 -15.88 -11.68 -31.55
N GLN A 103 -14.75 -11.03 -31.36
CA GLN A 103 -13.43 -11.64 -31.45
C GLN A 103 -12.64 -11.32 -30.19
N VAL A 104 -11.91 -12.32 -29.69
CA VAL A 104 -10.87 -12.13 -28.68
C VAL A 104 -9.53 -12.46 -29.33
N ARG A 105 -8.57 -11.53 -29.28
CA ARG A 105 -7.24 -11.71 -29.88
C ARG A 105 -6.18 -11.76 -28.78
N PHE A 106 -5.16 -12.59 -28.99
CA PHE A 106 -4.14 -12.92 -27.99
C PHE A 106 -2.76 -12.49 -28.48
N TYR A 107 -1.95 -11.93 -27.60
CA TYR A 107 -0.63 -11.38 -27.95
C TYR A 107 0.44 -11.78 -26.94
N GLY A 108 1.67 -12.00 -27.44
CA GLY A 108 2.85 -12.34 -26.64
C GLY A 108 3.59 -11.12 -26.07
N SER A 109 3.33 -9.93 -26.61
CA SER A 109 3.93 -8.65 -26.20
C SER A 109 2.91 -7.52 -26.27
N LYS A 110 3.28 -6.31 -25.80
CA LYS A 110 2.43 -5.11 -25.83
C LYS A 110 2.24 -4.55 -27.25
N ASP A 111 2.99 -5.05 -28.22
CA ASP A 111 2.89 -4.61 -29.61
C ASP A 111 1.87 -5.46 -30.35
N HIS A 112 0.92 -4.81 -31.03
CA HIS A 112 -0.09 -5.49 -31.87
C HIS A 112 0.53 -6.33 -33.01
N GLY A 113 1.85 -6.26 -33.22
CA GLY A 113 2.59 -7.07 -34.19
C GLY A 113 2.84 -8.52 -33.76
N ASP A 114 2.69 -8.85 -32.47
CA ASP A 114 2.94 -10.19 -31.92
C ASP A 114 1.64 -10.91 -31.56
N MET A 115 0.70 -10.97 -32.51
CA MET A 115 -0.56 -11.70 -32.33
C MET A 115 -0.30 -13.20 -32.46
N ILE A 116 -0.54 -13.94 -31.39
CA ILE A 116 -0.27 -15.38 -31.29
C ILE A 116 -1.54 -16.23 -31.48
N GLY A 117 -2.73 -15.62 -31.47
CA GLY A 117 -3.98 -16.32 -31.77
C GLY A 117 -5.22 -15.43 -31.77
N GLN A 118 -6.37 -16.01 -32.12
CA GLN A 118 -7.69 -15.39 -31.98
C GLN A 118 -8.79 -16.44 -31.84
N VAL A 119 -9.87 -16.09 -31.12
CA VAL A 119 -11.13 -16.85 -31.05
C VAL A 119 -12.26 -15.95 -31.53
N LYS A 120 -13.22 -16.51 -32.28
CA LYS A 120 -14.35 -15.79 -32.89
C LYS A 120 -15.67 -16.41 -32.47
N PHE A 121 -16.64 -15.55 -32.19
CA PHE A 121 -18.00 -15.92 -31.82
C PHE A 121 -19.00 -15.16 -32.67
N ASP A 122 -19.98 -15.88 -33.19
CA ASP A 122 -21.10 -15.27 -33.90
C ASP A 122 -22.01 -14.57 -32.88
N VAL A 123 -22.36 -13.31 -33.15
CA VAL A 123 -23.32 -12.59 -32.33
C VAL A 123 -24.72 -13.08 -32.66
N GLN A 124 -25.48 -13.52 -31.64
CA GLN A 124 -26.80 -14.09 -31.84
C GLN A 124 -27.80 -13.06 -32.42
N LYS A 125 -28.63 -13.52 -33.36
CA LYS A 125 -29.69 -12.73 -33.99
C LYS A 125 -30.95 -12.75 -33.13
N ASP A 126 -31.55 -11.57 -32.92
CA ASP A 126 -32.94 -11.46 -32.45
C ASP A 126 -33.92 -11.32 -33.63
N SER A 127 -35.15 -11.79 -33.42
CA SER A 127 -36.27 -11.73 -34.37
C SER A 127 -37.21 -10.53 -34.14
N GLY A 128 -36.87 -9.62 -33.22
CA GLY A 128 -37.70 -8.48 -32.79
C GLY A 128 -37.12 -7.09 -33.07
N ASP A 129 -38.01 -6.09 -33.02
CA ASP A 129 -37.84 -4.70 -33.45
C ASP A 129 -36.57 -3.95 -32.95
N TRP A 130 -36.15 -2.98 -33.78
CA TRP A 130 -34.97 -2.08 -33.76
C TRP A 130 -34.56 -1.38 -32.44
N TRP A 131 -35.29 -1.57 -31.34
CA TRP A 131 -35.29 -0.62 -30.22
C TRP A 131 -34.57 -1.06 -28.94
N GLY A 132 -33.89 -2.22 -28.89
CA GLY A 132 -33.20 -2.62 -27.65
C GLY A 132 -31.96 -3.51 -27.82
N ILE A 133 -31.07 -3.41 -26.83
CA ILE A 133 -30.02 -4.38 -26.53
C ILE A 133 -30.68 -5.53 -25.76
N LEU A 134 -31.23 -6.51 -26.48
CA LEU A 134 -32.14 -7.52 -25.91
C LEU A 134 -31.56 -8.92 -25.80
N THR A 135 -30.46 -9.19 -26.52
CA THR A 135 -29.85 -10.53 -26.56
C THR A 135 -28.58 -10.57 -25.73
N GLN A 136 -28.56 -11.42 -24.70
CA GLN A 136 -27.36 -11.71 -23.95
C GLN A 136 -26.56 -12.81 -24.66
N ASN A 137 -25.29 -12.51 -24.96
CA ASN A 137 -24.34 -13.45 -25.55
C ASN A 137 -23.32 -13.82 -24.47
N SER A 138 -22.99 -15.09 -24.37
CA SER A 138 -21.96 -15.57 -23.45
C SER A 138 -21.29 -16.84 -23.99
N GLY A 139 -20.05 -17.08 -23.58
CA GLY A 139 -19.35 -18.30 -23.92
C GLY A 139 -18.00 -18.40 -23.24
N ASP A 140 -17.36 -19.54 -23.43
CA ASP A 140 -16.07 -19.88 -22.84
C ASP A 140 -15.02 -20.09 -23.92
N PHE A 141 -13.76 -19.80 -23.59
CA PHE A 141 -12.64 -20.08 -24.47
C PHE A 141 -11.34 -20.30 -23.71
N GLN A 142 -10.34 -20.83 -24.41
CA GLN A 142 -9.00 -20.99 -23.88
C GLN A 142 -8.01 -20.06 -24.57
N ALA A 143 -7.12 -19.46 -23.79
CA ALA A 143 -6.02 -18.67 -24.30
C ALA A 143 -4.88 -19.58 -24.79
N PRO A 144 -4.25 -19.29 -25.93
CA PRO A 144 -3.02 -19.95 -26.35
C PRO A 144 -1.90 -19.79 -25.31
N SER A 145 -1.01 -20.79 -25.22
CA SER A 145 0.20 -20.69 -24.38
C SER A 145 1.06 -19.49 -24.81
N GLY A 146 1.61 -18.76 -23.83
CA GLY A 146 2.42 -17.56 -24.07
C GLY A 146 1.62 -16.26 -24.18
N THR A 147 0.30 -16.30 -23.99
CA THR A 147 -0.53 -15.09 -23.94
C THR A 147 -0.12 -14.23 -22.74
N LYS A 148 0.25 -12.97 -23.02
CA LYS A 148 0.48 -11.94 -21.99
C LYS A 148 -0.55 -10.80 -22.06
N TYR A 149 -1.14 -10.60 -23.24
CA TYR A 149 -2.10 -9.54 -23.49
C TYR A 149 -3.26 -10.02 -24.35
N MET A 150 -4.42 -9.37 -24.20
CA MET A 150 -5.61 -9.58 -25.03
C MET A 150 -6.23 -8.27 -25.48
N ASP A 151 -7.02 -8.33 -26.55
CA ASP A 151 -8.03 -7.32 -26.86
C ASP A 151 -9.32 -7.98 -27.32
N VAL A 152 -10.38 -7.17 -27.34
CA VAL A 152 -11.71 -7.55 -27.79
C VAL A 152 -12.09 -6.71 -28.99
N VAL A 153 -12.61 -7.35 -30.03
CA VAL A 153 -13.05 -6.69 -31.27
C VAL A 153 -14.44 -7.13 -31.67
N PHE A 154 -15.32 -6.16 -31.86
CA PHE A 154 -16.57 -6.34 -32.59
C PHE A 154 -16.37 -5.85 -34.00
N SER A 155 -16.60 -6.70 -35.00
CA SER A 155 -16.37 -6.32 -36.41
C SER A 155 -17.52 -6.73 -37.31
N ALA A 156 -17.81 -5.88 -38.29
CA ALA A 156 -18.56 -6.26 -39.48
C ALA A 156 -17.56 -6.92 -40.44
N GLY A 157 -17.75 -8.22 -40.73
CA GLY A 157 -16.74 -9.05 -41.41
C GLY A 157 -16.12 -8.40 -42.66
N LEU A 158 -14.80 -8.55 -42.80
CA LEU A 158 -13.91 -7.91 -43.79
C LEU A 158 -14.24 -8.17 -45.29
N HIS A 159 -15.20 -9.04 -45.62
CA HIS A 159 -15.32 -9.62 -46.95
C HIS A 159 -16.73 -9.67 -47.58
N ASN A 160 -17.75 -8.98 -47.06
CA ASN A 160 -19.03 -8.91 -47.77
C ASN A 160 -19.89 -7.68 -47.40
N PRO A 161 -20.78 -7.22 -48.29
CA PRO A 161 -21.66 -6.08 -48.05
C PRO A 161 -22.78 -6.50 -47.11
N TRP A 162 -22.48 -6.52 -45.82
CA TRP A 162 -23.51 -6.49 -44.78
C TRP A 162 -24.12 -5.09 -44.75
N GLU A 163 -25.40 -4.94 -45.07
CA GLU A 163 -26.15 -3.69 -44.88
C GLU A 163 -26.99 -3.83 -43.61
N GLY A 164 -26.49 -3.27 -42.51
CA GLY A 164 -27.11 -3.38 -41.19
C GLY A 164 -26.42 -2.56 -40.12
N GLY A 165 -26.97 -2.65 -38.91
CA GLY A 165 -26.43 -2.03 -37.70
C GLY A 165 -26.43 -3.00 -36.52
N ALA A 166 -25.46 -2.85 -35.61
CA ALA A 166 -25.39 -3.59 -34.36
C ALA A 166 -25.15 -2.63 -33.19
N ARG A 167 -25.83 -2.88 -32.07
CA ARG A 167 -25.57 -2.25 -30.78
C ARG A 167 -24.97 -3.28 -29.83
N ILE A 168 -23.98 -2.87 -29.06
CA ILE A 168 -23.25 -3.70 -28.10
C ILE A 168 -23.15 -2.93 -26.78
N GLY A 169 -23.41 -3.60 -25.67
CA GLY A 169 -23.29 -3.03 -24.32
C GLY A 169 -23.04 -4.11 -23.27
N ASN A 170 -22.62 -3.70 -22.08
CA ASN A 170 -22.26 -4.56 -20.95
C ASN A 170 -21.24 -5.65 -21.33
N VAL A 171 -20.16 -5.26 -22.02
CA VAL A 171 -19.11 -6.21 -22.44
C VAL A 171 -18.24 -6.60 -21.26
N LYS A 172 -18.33 -7.86 -20.85
CA LYS A 172 -17.58 -8.47 -19.76
C LYS A 172 -16.65 -9.57 -20.24
N LEU A 173 -15.44 -9.62 -19.69
CA LEU A 173 -14.50 -10.72 -19.93
C LEU A 173 -13.87 -11.20 -18.63
N ASN A 174 -14.08 -12.46 -18.28
CA ASN A 174 -13.62 -13.03 -17.00
C ASN A 174 -12.62 -14.18 -17.20
N ALA A 175 -11.55 -14.20 -16.41
CA ALA A 175 -10.69 -15.36 -16.25
C ALA A 175 -11.43 -16.51 -15.56
N LYS A 176 -11.34 -17.74 -16.10
CA LYS A 176 -11.83 -18.98 -15.49
C LYS A 176 -10.65 -19.78 -14.97
N GLY A 177 -10.64 -20.04 -13.67
CA GLY A 177 -9.63 -20.89 -13.04
C GLY A 177 -9.29 -20.42 -11.64
N LYS A 178 -9.37 -21.35 -10.69
CA LYS A 178 -8.85 -21.16 -9.33
C LYS A 178 -7.33 -21.11 -9.43
N LEU A 179 -6.71 -19.96 -9.17
CA LEU A 179 -5.42 -20.01 -8.49
C LEU A 179 -5.70 -20.76 -7.18
N ASN A 180 -5.11 -21.93 -6.98
CA ASN A 180 -5.07 -22.51 -5.63
C ASN A 180 -4.30 -21.50 -4.76
N PRO A 181 -4.94 -20.82 -3.79
CA PRO A 181 -4.28 -19.78 -2.99
C PRO A 181 -3.18 -20.33 -2.08
N SER A 182 -3.02 -21.66 -2.04
CA SER A 182 -2.07 -22.35 -1.18
C SER A 182 -0.61 -22.34 -1.67
N GLU A 183 -0.31 -21.87 -2.89
CA GLU A 183 1.07 -21.96 -3.44
C GLU A 183 1.66 -20.63 -3.98
N GLY A 184 0.87 -19.58 -4.21
CA GLY A 184 1.36 -18.28 -4.73
C GLY A 184 0.74 -17.06 -4.04
N ALA A 185 1.48 -15.94 -3.99
CA ALA A 185 0.97 -14.68 -3.44
C ALA A 185 0.00 -14.00 -4.42
N LEU A 186 -1.12 -13.48 -3.90
CA LEU A 186 -2.11 -12.72 -4.64
C LEU A 186 -1.60 -11.28 -4.87
N PRO A 187 -1.46 -10.82 -6.12
CA PRO A 187 -0.90 -9.51 -6.38
C PRO A 187 -1.93 -8.38 -6.21
N LEU A 188 -1.53 -7.30 -5.54
CA LEU A 188 -2.17 -5.99 -5.59
C LEU A 188 -1.24 -5.00 -6.29
N TYR A 189 -1.57 -4.67 -7.53
CA TYR A 189 -0.85 -3.65 -8.30
C TYR A 189 -1.33 -2.25 -7.90
N PHE A 190 -0.40 -1.31 -7.79
CA PHE A 190 -0.73 0.10 -7.56
C PHE A 190 0.23 1.02 -8.32
N ASP A 191 -0.26 2.20 -8.67
CA ASP A 191 0.51 3.28 -9.29
C ASP A 191 0.47 4.49 -8.36
N LEU A 192 1.65 4.98 -7.94
CA LEU A 192 1.73 6.11 -7.01
C LEU A 192 1.24 7.45 -7.60
N THR A 193 1.09 7.53 -8.93
CA THR A 193 0.53 8.68 -9.65
C THR A 193 -0.97 8.57 -9.88
N ASP A 194 -1.59 7.43 -9.56
CA ASP A 194 -3.04 7.27 -9.67
C ASP A 194 -3.74 8.31 -8.78
N PRO A 195 -4.67 9.12 -9.32
CA PRO A 195 -5.42 10.08 -8.50
C PRO A 195 -6.22 9.41 -7.37
N GLY A 196 -6.56 8.14 -7.53
CA GLY A 196 -7.37 7.35 -6.61
C GLY A 196 -8.85 7.76 -6.62
N VAL A 197 -9.65 7.04 -5.84
CA VAL A 197 -11.09 7.25 -5.69
C VAL A 197 -11.46 7.54 -4.24
N THR A 198 -12.53 8.32 -4.01
CA THR A 198 -13.08 8.49 -2.66
C THR A 198 -13.78 7.21 -2.24
N LYS A 199 -13.27 6.58 -1.19
CA LYS A 199 -13.80 5.38 -0.55
C LYS A 199 -13.67 5.57 0.96
N ARG A 200 -14.45 6.53 1.46
CA ARG A 200 -14.39 7.10 2.80
C ARG A 200 -15.50 6.50 3.66
N LEU A 201 -15.17 6.25 4.91
CA LEU A 201 -16.09 5.99 6.00
C LEU A 201 -15.83 7.07 7.06
N ASP A 202 -16.89 7.57 7.66
CA ASP A 202 -16.84 8.76 8.52
C ASP A 202 -17.68 8.67 9.79
N TYR A 203 -18.08 7.45 10.13
CA TYR A 203 -18.79 7.16 11.37
C TYR A 203 -18.05 6.07 12.15
N TRP A 204 -17.42 6.44 13.26
CA TRP A 204 -16.57 5.55 14.05
C TRP A 204 -16.96 5.53 15.51
N GLY A 205 -16.94 4.34 16.09
CA GLY A 205 -17.21 4.19 17.51
C GLY A 205 -16.47 3.07 18.19
N MET A 206 -16.66 3.02 19.50
CA MET A 206 -16.15 1.94 20.35
C MET A 206 -17.30 1.32 21.13
N ASP A 207 -17.31 -0.01 21.17
CA ASP A 207 -18.23 -0.78 21.98
C ASP A 207 -17.74 -0.86 23.44
N GLN A 208 -18.70 -0.77 24.38
CA GLN A 208 -18.46 -0.89 25.83
C GLN A 208 -19.41 -1.93 26.45
N THR A 209 -19.74 -2.98 25.70
CA THR A 209 -20.47 -4.17 26.19
C THR A 209 -19.65 -4.89 27.24
N TRP A 210 -18.37 -5.14 26.93
CA TRP A 210 -17.37 -5.57 27.89
C TRP A 210 -16.62 -4.34 28.37
N ILE A 211 -17.15 -3.71 29.41
CA ILE A 211 -16.63 -2.45 29.94
C ILE A 211 -15.14 -2.62 30.30
N ASP A 212 -14.27 -2.06 29.47
CA ASP A 212 -12.82 -2.11 29.63
C ASP A 212 -12.21 -0.73 29.32
N GLY A 213 -11.53 -0.17 30.33
CA GLY A 213 -10.87 1.12 30.20
C GLY A 213 -9.66 1.08 29.28
N TRP A 214 -8.99 -0.07 29.12
CA TRP A 214 -7.88 -0.22 28.19
C TRP A 214 -8.36 -0.09 26.74
N ASN A 215 -9.46 -0.77 26.41
CA ASN A 215 -10.08 -0.72 25.08
C ASN A 215 -10.42 0.72 24.66
N MET A 216 -11.02 1.49 25.57
CA MET A 216 -11.33 2.90 25.29
C MET A 216 -10.07 3.78 25.17
N GLU A 217 -9.03 3.50 25.96
CA GLU A 217 -7.77 4.26 25.90
C GLU A 217 -7.02 4.05 24.59
N GLU A 218 -6.90 2.79 24.16
CA GLU A 218 -6.32 2.44 22.87
C GLU A 218 -7.13 3.03 21.73
N ALA A 219 -8.46 2.91 21.78
CA ALA A 219 -9.31 3.48 20.74
C ALA A 219 -9.12 5.00 20.62
N ILE A 220 -9.12 5.76 21.72
CA ILE A 220 -8.83 7.20 21.70
C ILE A 220 -7.43 7.48 21.13
N THR A 221 -6.43 6.66 21.48
CA THR A 221 -5.05 6.82 21.03
C THR A 221 -4.90 6.57 19.52
N GLN A 222 -5.57 5.55 18.99
CA GLN A 222 -5.43 5.14 17.60
C GLN A 222 -6.36 5.89 16.64
N ILE A 223 -7.61 6.15 17.04
CA ILE A 223 -8.62 6.85 16.24
C ILE A 223 -8.39 8.36 16.32
N GLY A 224 -8.19 8.88 17.54
CA GLY A 224 -8.15 10.30 17.84
C GLY A 224 -9.46 10.78 18.46
N HIS A 225 -9.35 11.72 19.40
CA HIS A 225 -10.50 12.19 20.20
C HIS A 225 -11.60 12.86 19.37
N ASP A 226 -11.20 13.64 18.35
CA ASP A 226 -12.11 14.38 17.47
C ASP A 226 -12.77 13.49 16.39
N ASP A 227 -12.33 12.23 16.27
CA ASP A 227 -12.77 11.27 15.25
C ASP A 227 -13.68 10.18 15.83
N PHE A 228 -14.17 10.39 17.05
CA PHE A 228 -15.10 9.52 17.76
C PHE A 228 -16.54 10.03 17.63
N ASP A 229 -17.38 9.31 16.90
CA ASP A 229 -18.78 9.68 16.68
C ASP A 229 -19.70 9.07 17.73
N VAL A 230 -19.45 7.80 18.12
CA VAL A 230 -20.36 7.07 19.01
C VAL A 230 -19.65 6.15 20.00
N VAL A 231 -20.24 6.02 21.19
CA VAL A 231 -19.91 4.96 22.15
C VAL A 231 -21.14 4.06 22.31
N ARG A 232 -21.03 2.79 21.91
CA ARG A 232 -22.14 1.81 22.00
C ARG A 232 -22.11 1.13 23.37
N ILE A 233 -23.22 1.16 24.10
CA ILE A 233 -23.34 0.58 25.45
C ILE A 233 -24.45 -0.49 25.52
N ASN A 234 -24.27 -1.47 26.41
CA ASN A 234 -25.21 -2.60 26.54
C ASN A 234 -26.33 -2.31 27.56
N PHE A 235 -27.57 -2.71 27.24
CA PHE A 235 -28.61 -2.92 28.25
C PHE A 235 -28.53 -4.33 28.85
N LEU A 236 -27.98 -4.40 30.07
CA LEU A 236 -27.85 -5.63 30.86
C LEU A 236 -29.19 -6.05 31.51
N ALA A 237 -30.02 -6.83 30.82
CA ALA A 237 -31.37 -7.23 31.26
C ALA A 237 -31.41 -8.38 32.29
N VAL A 238 -30.55 -8.34 33.31
CA VAL A 238 -30.32 -9.44 34.27
C VAL A 238 -31.36 -9.56 35.40
N GLU A 239 -32.27 -8.59 35.53
CA GLU A 239 -33.33 -8.58 36.54
C GLU A 239 -34.65 -8.00 35.96
N PRO A 240 -35.82 -8.31 36.54
CA PRO A 240 -37.06 -7.64 36.17
C PRO A 240 -37.01 -6.12 36.43
N LEU A 241 -37.60 -5.31 35.54
CA LEU A 241 -37.71 -3.87 35.75
C LEU A 241 -38.61 -3.55 36.95
N ASN A 242 -38.30 -2.42 37.60
CA ASN A 242 -39.24 -1.78 38.52
C ASN A 242 -40.11 -0.79 37.75
N TYR A 243 -41.23 -0.37 38.35
CA TYR A 243 -42.09 0.66 37.80
C TYR A 243 -42.41 1.70 38.88
N ASP A 244 -42.42 2.96 38.50
CA ASP A 244 -42.80 4.04 39.40
C ASP A 244 -44.32 4.14 39.61
N ALA A 245 -44.78 5.16 40.34
CA ALA A 245 -46.21 5.36 40.60
C ALA A 245 -47.00 5.81 39.35
N ALA A 246 -46.34 6.38 38.34
CA ALA A 246 -46.92 6.75 37.05
C ALA A 246 -46.93 5.56 36.07
N GLY A 247 -46.20 4.49 36.37
CA GLY A 247 -46.06 3.31 35.53
C GLY A 247 -44.85 3.38 34.59
N GLU A 248 -43.91 4.29 34.83
CA GLU A 248 -42.68 4.40 34.05
C GLU A 248 -41.65 3.34 34.49
N PRO A 249 -40.97 2.69 33.55
CA PRO A 249 -39.99 1.65 33.86
C PRO A 249 -38.73 2.24 34.48
N LEU A 250 -38.17 1.54 35.46
CA LEU A 250 -36.99 1.92 36.22
C LEU A 250 -35.98 0.78 36.27
N LEU A 251 -34.71 1.11 36.04
CA LEU A 251 -33.58 0.20 36.22
C LEU A 251 -33.46 -0.25 37.69
N THR A 252 -33.06 -1.51 37.91
CA THR A 252 -32.64 -1.99 39.23
C THR A 252 -31.27 -1.43 39.61
N GLN A 253 -30.86 -1.56 40.88
CA GLN A 253 -29.55 -1.06 41.30
C GLN A 253 -28.39 -1.74 40.54
N THR A 254 -28.48 -3.05 40.31
CA THR A 254 -27.46 -3.79 39.55
C THR A 254 -27.33 -3.30 38.11
N MET A 255 -28.46 -2.98 37.46
CA MET A 255 -28.46 -2.39 36.12
C MET A 255 -27.87 -0.98 36.12
N LYS A 256 -28.21 -0.15 37.12
CA LYS A 256 -27.63 1.19 37.28
C LYS A 256 -26.11 1.14 37.45
N ASP A 257 -25.61 0.26 38.32
CA ASP A 257 -24.17 0.09 38.54
C ASP A 257 -23.44 -0.36 37.25
N PHE A 258 -24.13 -1.07 36.34
CA PHE A 258 -23.58 -1.40 35.02
C PHE A 258 -23.55 -0.18 34.11
N VAL A 259 -24.66 0.54 33.98
CA VAL A 259 -24.75 1.75 33.16
C VAL A 259 -23.74 2.80 33.63
N ASP A 260 -23.59 3.00 34.94
CA ASP A 260 -22.66 3.96 35.51
C ASP A 260 -21.22 3.70 35.06
N ARG A 261 -20.79 2.42 35.06
CA ARG A 261 -19.46 2.01 34.60
C ARG A 261 -19.28 2.18 33.09
N ALA A 262 -20.33 1.95 32.29
CA ALA A 262 -20.28 2.18 30.84
C ALA A 262 -20.18 3.68 30.54
N MET A 263 -20.94 4.52 31.27
CA MET A 263 -20.89 5.96 31.15
C MET A 263 -19.54 6.54 31.59
N ASP A 264 -18.86 5.96 32.58
CA ASP A 264 -17.49 6.33 32.93
C ASP A 264 -16.52 6.21 31.74
N GLN A 265 -16.73 5.24 30.84
CA GLN A 265 -15.95 5.12 29.61
C GLN A 265 -16.43 6.07 28.52
N ALA A 266 -17.75 6.17 28.29
CA ALA A 266 -18.31 7.07 27.28
C ALA A 266 -17.90 8.53 27.51
N MET A 267 -17.88 8.99 28.77
CA MET A 267 -17.47 10.35 29.14
C MET A 267 -15.99 10.66 28.87
N ARG A 268 -15.16 9.67 28.54
CA ARG A 268 -13.78 9.91 28.08
C ARG A 268 -13.74 10.47 26.65
N ALA A 269 -14.82 10.31 25.88
CA ALA A 269 -15.05 10.93 24.58
C ALA A 269 -16.30 11.82 24.62
N PRO A 270 -16.27 12.98 25.31
CA PRO A 270 -17.46 13.84 25.49
C PRO A 270 -18.07 14.39 24.19
N GLY A 271 -17.32 14.35 23.07
CA GLY A 271 -17.82 14.68 21.75
C GLY A 271 -18.77 13.64 21.16
N ALA A 272 -18.62 12.36 21.56
CA ALA A 272 -19.36 11.24 21.00
C ALA A 272 -20.81 11.20 21.49
N ASN A 273 -21.70 10.76 20.61
CA ASN A 273 -23.06 10.36 20.91
C ASN A 273 -23.09 8.94 21.50
N LEU A 274 -24.27 8.49 21.89
CA LEU A 274 -24.49 7.15 22.44
C LEU A 274 -25.21 6.26 21.42
N GLY A 275 -24.73 5.03 21.29
CA GLY A 275 -25.49 3.93 20.73
C GLY A 275 -25.86 2.98 21.87
N MET A 276 -26.94 2.22 21.73
CA MET A 276 -27.14 1.05 22.58
C MET A 276 -27.51 -0.18 21.78
N HIS A 277 -27.20 -1.34 22.33
CA HIS A 277 -27.88 -2.57 21.96
C HIS A 277 -28.64 -3.13 23.16
N LEU A 278 -29.78 -3.73 22.85
CA LEU A 278 -30.61 -4.41 23.84
C LEU A 278 -30.24 -5.89 23.86
N THR A 279 -29.57 -6.28 24.94
CA THR A 279 -29.37 -7.63 25.47
C THR A 279 -28.89 -8.70 24.48
N ALA A 280 -27.67 -9.20 24.70
CA ALA A 280 -27.21 -10.50 24.24
C ALA A 280 -27.73 -11.65 25.16
N LYS A 281 -27.85 -12.86 24.63
CA LYS A 281 -28.41 -14.04 25.35
C LYS A 281 -27.87 -14.26 26.77
N SER A 282 -26.58 -14.05 27.02
CA SER A 282 -25.97 -14.33 28.34
C SER A 282 -26.55 -13.50 29.47
N ASP A 283 -27.21 -12.39 29.12
CA ASP A 283 -27.56 -11.32 30.06
C ASP A 283 -29.08 -11.12 30.17
N LEU A 284 -29.88 -12.04 29.61
CA LEU A 284 -31.34 -11.93 29.57
C LEU A 284 -32.01 -12.74 30.69
N HIS A 285 -32.71 -12.06 31.60
CA HIS A 285 -33.54 -12.70 32.63
C HIS A 285 -34.85 -13.24 32.03
N ASP A 286 -35.34 -14.39 32.53
CA ASP A 286 -36.57 -15.06 32.06
C ASP A 286 -37.83 -14.17 32.08
N TRP A 287 -37.82 -13.10 32.89
CA TRP A 287 -38.89 -12.11 32.91
C TRP A 287 -39.04 -11.38 31.58
N TYR A 288 -38.02 -11.30 30.73
CA TYR A 288 -38.16 -10.71 29.39
C TYR A 288 -38.64 -11.72 28.34
N VAL A 289 -38.78 -13.00 28.69
CA VAL A 289 -39.09 -14.09 27.76
C VAL A 289 -40.51 -14.61 28.00
N GLY A 290 -41.27 -14.74 26.91
CA GLY A 290 -42.62 -15.29 26.89
C GLY A 290 -42.66 -16.80 27.07
N SER A 291 -43.85 -17.35 27.28
CA SER A 291 -44.04 -18.81 27.37
C SER A 291 -43.75 -19.55 26.07
N ASP A 292 -43.70 -18.84 24.95
CA ASP A 292 -43.29 -19.33 23.63
C ASP A 292 -41.76 -19.34 23.43
N GLY A 293 -41.01 -18.86 24.42
CA GLY A 293 -39.55 -18.79 24.38
C GLY A 293 -39.01 -17.57 23.62
N LEU A 294 -39.87 -16.62 23.24
CA LEU A 294 -39.48 -15.40 22.53
C LEU A 294 -39.47 -14.19 23.46
N ILE A 295 -38.66 -13.17 23.16
CA ILE A 295 -38.67 -11.93 23.93
C ILE A 295 -40.02 -11.21 23.83
N ILE A 296 -40.41 -10.59 24.93
CA ILE A 296 -41.65 -9.83 25.05
C ILE A 296 -41.38 -8.38 24.62
N PRO A 297 -41.95 -7.91 23.49
CA PRO A 297 -41.65 -6.59 22.93
C PRO A 297 -41.73 -5.45 23.93
N GLU A 298 -42.81 -5.40 24.72
CA GLU A 298 -43.07 -4.30 25.66
C GLU A 298 -42.00 -4.24 26.75
N ARG A 299 -41.55 -5.39 27.26
CA ARG A 299 -40.54 -5.46 28.33
C ARG A 299 -39.15 -5.07 27.82
N THR A 300 -38.81 -5.47 26.61
CA THR A 300 -37.54 -5.10 25.96
C THR A 300 -37.48 -3.59 25.71
N VAL A 301 -38.55 -3.00 25.18
CA VAL A 301 -38.62 -1.55 24.91
C VAL A 301 -38.67 -0.74 26.21
N ASP A 302 -39.37 -1.22 27.24
CA ASP A 302 -39.34 -0.60 28.58
C ASP A 302 -37.92 -0.55 29.15
N GLY A 303 -37.06 -1.53 28.84
CA GLY A 303 -35.64 -1.54 29.23
C GLY A 303 -34.85 -0.40 28.57
N ALA A 304 -35.04 -0.19 27.26
CA ALA A 304 -34.45 0.93 26.52
C ALA A 304 -34.89 2.28 27.12
N VAL A 305 -36.18 2.45 27.39
CA VAL A 305 -36.75 3.65 28.01
C VAL A 305 -36.13 3.90 29.39
N ALA A 306 -36.07 2.87 30.25
CA ALA A 306 -35.52 3.00 31.58
C ALA A 306 -34.03 3.42 31.56
N MET A 307 -33.27 2.89 30.60
CA MET A 307 -31.85 3.23 30.43
C MET A 307 -31.64 4.65 29.88
N ILE A 308 -32.39 5.04 28.85
CA ILE A 308 -32.35 6.41 28.29
C ILE A 308 -32.69 7.42 29.38
N ASN A 309 -33.80 7.23 30.10
CA ASN A 309 -34.23 8.14 31.16
C ASN A 309 -33.18 8.23 32.28
N TYR A 310 -32.62 7.09 32.69
CA TYR A 310 -31.58 7.07 33.73
C TYR A 310 -30.33 7.85 33.29
N ILE A 311 -29.89 7.69 32.05
CA ILE A 311 -28.75 8.40 31.49
C ILE A 311 -29.03 9.90 31.36
N GLU A 312 -30.21 10.28 30.88
CA GLU A 312 -30.63 11.69 30.78
C GLU A 312 -30.64 12.36 32.16
N ASP A 313 -31.26 11.72 33.15
CA ASP A 313 -31.42 12.26 34.51
C ASP A 313 -30.09 12.42 35.28
N ASN A 314 -29.12 11.51 35.05
CA ASN A 314 -27.90 11.45 35.86
C ASN A 314 -26.65 11.96 35.13
N TYR A 315 -26.62 11.93 33.80
CA TYR A 315 -25.44 12.29 33.00
C TYR A 315 -25.70 13.44 32.02
N GLY A 316 -26.95 13.89 31.85
CA GLY A 316 -27.29 15.03 30.99
C GLY A 316 -27.18 14.75 29.49
N TYR A 317 -27.14 13.48 29.09
CA TYR A 317 -27.28 13.08 27.69
C TYR A 317 -28.76 13.05 27.33
N SER A 318 -29.25 14.15 26.77
CA SER A 318 -30.62 14.26 26.25
C SER A 318 -30.85 13.29 25.10
N ILE A 319 -32.12 13.02 24.79
CA ILE A 319 -32.50 12.00 23.81
C ILE A 319 -31.94 12.21 22.39
N ASP A 320 -31.59 13.44 22.02
CA ASP A 320 -30.95 13.79 20.75
C ASP A 320 -29.46 13.40 20.66
N ARG A 321 -28.87 12.95 21.77
CA ARG A 321 -27.51 12.40 21.84
C ARG A 321 -27.46 10.90 21.58
N TRP A 322 -28.57 10.27 21.18
CA TRP A 322 -28.64 8.86 20.81
C TRP A 322 -28.61 8.70 19.29
N ASP A 323 -27.53 8.13 18.77
CA ASP A 323 -27.39 7.89 17.33
C ASP A 323 -28.16 6.67 16.86
N PHE A 324 -28.28 5.63 17.71
CA PHE A 324 -29.09 4.48 17.40
C PHE A 324 -29.42 3.61 18.61
N VAL A 325 -30.52 2.87 18.49
CA VAL A 325 -30.84 1.70 19.29
C VAL A 325 -30.85 0.47 18.38
N GLU A 326 -30.07 -0.52 18.74
CA GLU A 326 -30.06 -1.86 18.19
C GLU A 326 -30.93 -2.77 19.09
N VAL A 327 -32.12 -3.14 18.63
CA VAL A 327 -33.11 -3.76 19.53
C VAL A 327 -32.81 -5.20 19.95
N ILE A 328 -31.93 -5.89 19.22
CA ILE A 328 -31.43 -7.24 19.54
C ILE A 328 -30.07 -7.40 18.86
N ASN A 329 -29.01 -7.67 19.63
CA ASN A 329 -27.70 -8.08 19.08
C ASN A 329 -27.67 -9.59 18.81
N GLU A 330 -27.00 -10.01 17.74
CA GLU A 330 -26.78 -11.42 17.36
C GLU A 330 -28.05 -12.30 17.36
N PRO A 331 -29.17 -11.87 16.73
CA PRO A 331 -30.44 -12.57 16.87
C PRO A 331 -30.48 -13.97 16.23
N ASP A 332 -29.47 -14.34 15.43
CA ASP A 332 -29.33 -15.62 14.73
C ASP A 332 -28.36 -16.62 15.39
N TRP A 333 -27.89 -16.36 16.61
CA TRP A 333 -27.07 -17.31 17.37
C TRP A 333 -27.87 -18.54 17.86
N GLU A 334 -27.20 -19.68 18.12
CA GLU A 334 -27.71 -21.08 18.20
C GLU A 334 -28.92 -21.36 19.14
N TYR A 335 -29.38 -20.39 19.92
CA TYR A 335 -30.56 -20.50 20.80
C TYR A 335 -31.35 -19.19 20.79
N PRO A 336 -32.04 -18.85 19.70
CA PRO A 336 -32.57 -17.50 19.56
C PRO A 336 -33.83 -17.36 20.43
N TYR A 337 -33.80 -16.42 21.38
CA TYR A 337 -35.01 -15.91 22.04
C TYR A 337 -35.79 -14.95 21.13
N SER A 338 -35.49 -14.96 19.83
CA SER A 338 -36.17 -14.14 18.85
C SER A 338 -36.35 -14.90 17.53
N SER A 339 -37.09 -14.27 16.64
CA SER A 339 -37.30 -14.67 15.25
C SER A 339 -37.43 -13.37 14.44
N PRO A 340 -37.28 -13.39 13.11
CA PRO A 340 -37.44 -12.19 12.31
C PRO A 340 -38.76 -11.45 12.59
N GLN A 341 -39.86 -12.19 12.80
CA GLN A 341 -41.16 -11.61 13.13
C GLN A 341 -41.23 -11.05 14.56
N ASN A 342 -40.57 -11.70 15.52
CA ASN A 342 -40.52 -11.22 16.89
C ASN A 342 -39.65 -9.95 17.01
N MET A 343 -38.51 -9.88 16.31
CA MET A 343 -37.71 -8.65 16.22
C MET A 343 -38.48 -7.51 15.57
N ALA A 344 -39.22 -7.78 14.49
CA ALA A 344 -40.12 -6.79 13.89
C ALA A 344 -41.19 -6.31 14.88
N ALA A 345 -41.72 -7.19 15.73
CA ALA A 345 -42.65 -6.80 16.79
C ALA A 345 -42.01 -5.90 17.85
N VAL A 346 -40.75 -6.16 18.25
CA VAL A 346 -39.99 -5.29 19.16
C VAL A 346 -39.75 -3.92 18.54
N MET A 347 -39.32 -3.86 17.27
CA MET A 347 -39.15 -2.58 16.57
C MET A 347 -40.47 -1.82 16.39
N ALA A 348 -41.58 -2.53 16.12
CA ALA A 348 -42.89 -1.93 16.03
C ALA A 348 -43.33 -1.33 17.38
N GLU A 349 -43.08 -2.04 18.48
CA GLU A 349 -43.33 -1.55 19.84
C GLU A 349 -42.48 -0.31 20.13
N PHE A 350 -41.20 -0.32 19.76
CA PHE A 350 -40.31 0.85 19.90
C PHE A 350 -40.89 2.07 19.18
N ARG A 351 -41.34 1.88 17.92
CA ARG A 351 -41.99 2.93 17.12
C ARG A 351 -43.36 3.36 17.63
N SER A 352 -43.98 2.60 18.54
CA SER A 352 -45.23 3.01 19.17
C SER A 352 -45.01 3.98 20.32
N ARG A 353 -43.79 4.08 20.86
CA ARG A 353 -43.42 4.94 21.98
C ARG A 353 -43.02 6.31 21.46
N GLY A 354 -43.94 7.28 21.50
CA GLY A 354 -43.70 8.64 21.00
C GLY A 354 -42.52 9.38 21.64
N GLN A 355 -42.08 8.97 22.83
CA GLN A 355 -40.87 9.50 23.46
C GLN A 355 -39.57 9.05 22.76
N LEU A 356 -39.60 8.01 21.94
CA LEU A 356 -38.43 7.46 21.21
C LEU A 356 -38.42 7.85 19.73
N ASP A 357 -39.35 8.70 19.28
CA ASP A 357 -39.55 9.04 17.87
C ASP A 357 -38.29 9.61 17.19
N SER A 358 -37.41 10.27 17.94
CA SER A 358 -36.16 10.86 17.43
C SER A 358 -34.98 9.89 17.44
N VAL A 359 -35.11 8.70 18.03
CA VAL A 359 -34.00 7.76 18.20
C VAL A 359 -33.97 6.78 17.01
N PRO A 360 -32.87 6.74 16.23
CA PRO A 360 -32.81 5.84 15.09
C PRO A 360 -32.79 4.37 15.50
N LEU A 361 -33.38 3.49 14.68
CA LEU A 361 -33.25 2.04 14.86
C LEU A 361 -32.21 1.47 13.89
N LEU A 362 -31.18 0.86 14.44
CA LEU A 362 -30.22 0.05 13.70
C LEU A 362 -30.72 -1.38 13.62
N GLY A 363 -30.60 -2.03 12.45
CA GLY A 363 -30.92 -3.45 12.40
C GLY A 363 -30.53 -4.21 11.15
N PRO A 364 -30.76 -5.53 11.16
CA PRO A 364 -30.58 -6.43 12.28
C PRO A 364 -29.13 -6.92 12.35
N SER A 365 -28.50 -6.78 13.52
CA SER A 365 -27.10 -7.11 13.75
C SER A 365 -26.84 -8.61 13.85
N THR A 366 -27.03 -9.32 12.75
CA THR A 366 -26.78 -10.76 12.70
C THR A 366 -25.31 -11.07 12.89
N LEU A 367 -25.05 -12.22 13.51
CA LEU A 367 -23.73 -12.82 13.68
C LEU A 367 -23.21 -13.39 12.35
N SER A 368 -24.14 -13.88 11.50
CA SER A 368 -23.86 -14.38 10.17
C SER A 368 -24.41 -13.46 9.07
N SER A 369 -23.53 -13.00 8.17
CA SER A 369 -23.98 -12.24 7.00
C SER A 369 -24.88 -13.04 6.04
N ASP A 370 -24.81 -14.38 6.05
CA ASP A 370 -25.73 -15.23 5.28
C ASP A 370 -27.18 -15.12 5.78
N SER A 371 -27.38 -14.75 7.05
CA SER A 371 -28.69 -14.58 7.68
C SER A 371 -29.25 -13.16 7.52
N ALA A 372 -28.37 -12.16 7.34
CA ALA A 372 -28.69 -10.74 7.44
C ALA A 372 -29.91 -10.34 6.59
N TYR A 373 -29.97 -10.81 5.35
CA TYR A 373 -31.10 -10.56 4.44
C TYR A 373 -32.45 -10.98 5.02
N ASN A 374 -32.54 -12.21 5.55
CA ASN A 374 -33.79 -12.78 6.05
C ASN A 374 -34.32 -11.95 7.23
N TRP A 375 -33.44 -11.57 8.15
CA TRP A 375 -33.80 -10.73 9.28
C TRP A 375 -34.20 -9.33 8.82
N TYR A 376 -33.41 -8.70 7.95
CA TYR A 376 -33.65 -7.33 7.50
C TYR A 376 -34.97 -7.22 6.74
N SER A 377 -35.28 -8.20 5.89
CA SER A 377 -36.52 -8.19 5.12
C SER A 377 -37.79 -8.16 6.00
N ALA A 378 -37.71 -8.71 7.22
CA ALA A 378 -38.81 -8.66 8.18
C ALA A 378 -38.89 -7.32 8.93
N THR A 379 -37.75 -6.63 9.10
CA THR A 379 -37.65 -5.42 9.93
C THR A 379 -37.54 -4.12 9.13
N GLN A 380 -37.31 -4.17 7.81
CA GLN A 380 -36.99 -3.01 6.97
C GLN A 380 -38.00 -1.86 7.07
N GLY A 381 -39.27 -2.13 7.39
CA GLY A 381 -40.28 -1.09 7.57
C GLY A 381 -40.08 -0.21 8.82
N TYR A 382 -39.20 -0.62 9.75
CA TYR A 382 -38.93 0.05 11.02
C TYR A 382 -37.46 0.48 11.18
N THR A 383 -36.55 -0.16 10.43
CA THR A 383 -35.10 0.10 10.45
C THR A 383 -34.75 1.40 9.73
N ASP A 384 -34.00 2.29 10.39
CA ASP A 384 -33.47 3.51 9.77
C ASP A 384 -32.04 3.31 9.24
N ILE A 385 -31.24 2.50 9.95
CA ILE A 385 -29.84 2.22 9.65
C ILE A 385 -29.70 0.72 9.48
N GLY A 386 -29.23 0.25 8.32
CA GLY A 386 -28.90 -1.15 8.15
C GLY A 386 -27.61 -1.49 8.88
N GLY A 387 -27.54 -2.67 9.47
CA GLY A 387 -26.32 -3.12 10.15
C GLY A 387 -26.28 -4.63 10.31
N THR A 388 -25.08 -5.18 10.18
CA THR A 388 -24.71 -6.56 10.55
C THR A 388 -23.23 -6.53 10.88
N HIS A 389 -22.80 -7.38 11.81
CA HIS A 389 -21.40 -7.73 11.93
C HIS A 389 -21.17 -9.13 11.35
N VAL A 390 -19.91 -9.54 11.20
CA VAL A 390 -19.59 -10.75 10.40
C VAL A 390 -18.53 -11.61 11.05
N ILE A 391 -18.98 -12.41 12.01
CA ILE A 391 -18.17 -13.49 12.56
C ILE A 391 -18.40 -14.81 11.80
N ASN A 392 -19.51 -14.92 11.07
CA ASN A 392 -19.88 -16.05 10.19
C ASN A 392 -20.48 -15.55 8.85
N GLY A 393 -20.55 -16.41 7.83
CA GLY A 393 -21.18 -16.12 6.53
C GLY A 393 -20.22 -16.26 5.35
N SER A 394 -20.50 -15.59 4.22
CA SER A 394 -19.61 -15.42 3.05
C SER A 394 -19.25 -13.94 2.77
N VAL A 395 -18.14 -13.67 2.07
CA VAL A 395 -17.83 -12.29 1.63
C VAL A 395 -18.95 -11.77 0.71
N ASP A 396 -19.49 -12.64 -0.14
CA ASP A 396 -20.57 -12.32 -1.06
C ASP A 396 -21.88 -11.97 -0.35
N SER A 397 -22.24 -12.72 0.70
CA SER A 397 -23.44 -12.40 1.49
C SER A 397 -23.28 -11.06 2.22
N PHE A 398 -22.08 -10.76 2.72
CA PHE A 398 -21.82 -9.47 3.37
C PHE A 398 -21.91 -8.31 2.38
N LYS A 399 -21.23 -8.42 1.23
CA LYS A 399 -21.32 -7.41 0.15
C LYS A 399 -22.76 -7.22 -0.31
N GLY A 400 -23.44 -8.31 -0.62
CA GLY A 400 -24.82 -8.29 -1.10
C GLY A 400 -25.79 -7.69 -0.08
N PHE A 401 -25.55 -7.87 1.22
CA PHE A 401 -26.36 -7.23 2.26
C PHE A 401 -26.15 -5.71 2.31
N ILE A 402 -24.91 -5.24 2.26
CA ILE A 402 -24.61 -3.79 2.22
C ILE A 402 -25.27 -3.15 0.99
N GLU A 403 -25.11 -3.76 -0.19
CA GLU A 403 -25.76 -3.29 -1.42
C GLU A 403 -27.29 -3.28 -1.30
N TRP A 404 -27.88 -4.28 -0.61
CA TRP A 404 -29.31 -4.32 -0.36
C TRP A 404 -29.79 -3.14 0.49
N VAL A 405 -29.11 -2.86 1.61
CA VAL A 405 -29.40 -1.71 2.48
C VAL A 405 -29.29 -0.40 1.70
N HIS A 406 -28.24 -0.27 0.88
CA HIS A 406 -28.04 0.88 0.02
C HIS A 406 -29.13 1.05 -1.03
N ASN A 407 -29.65 -0.05 -1.59
CA ASN A 407 -30.77 -0.06 -2.53
C ASN A 407 -32.12 0.26 -1.85
N ASP A 408 -32.26 -0.04 -0.56
CA ASP A 408 -33.38 0.43 0.29
C ASP A 408 -33.24 1.90 0.68
N GLY A 409 -32.17 2.58 0.25
CA GLY A 409 -31.97 4.01 0.46
C GLY A 409 -31.49 4.39 1.86
N LYS A 410 -30.96 3.43 2.63
CA LYS A 410 -30.52 3.62 4.02
C LYS A 410 -28.99 3.55 4.14
N PRO A 411 -28.41 4.19 5.18
CA PRO A 411 -27.00 4.02 5.49
C PRO A 411 -26.74 2.63 6.07
N PHE A 412 -25.51 2.14 5.90
CA PHE A 412 -25.02 0.94 6.55
C PHE A 412 -23.95 1.26 7.61
N VAL A 413 -24.14 0.74 8.83
CA VAL A 413 -23.18 0.79 9.93
C VAL A 413 -22.91 -0.63 10.41
N ASN A 414 -21.64 -1.03 10.51
CA ASN A 414 -21.26 -2.26 11.19
C ASN A 414 -21.20 -1.99 12.69
N PRO A 415 -22.15 -2.49 13.49
CA PRO A 415 -22.25 -2.12 14.90
C PRO A 415 -21.24 -2.88 15.77
N GLU A 416 -20.51 -3.85 15.22
CA GLU A 416 -19.56 -4.69 15.95
C GLU A 416 -18.42 -5.15 15.02
N VAL A 417 -17.48 -4.25 14.76
CA VAL A 417 -16.36 -4.51 13.85
C VAL A 417 -15.36 -5.45 14.52
N HIS A 418 -15.26 -6.68 14.02
CA HIS A 418 -14.29 -7.68 14.46
C HIS A 418 -12.98 -7.61 13.69
N SER A 419 -13.05 -7.31 12.40
CA SER A 419 -11.88 -7.15 11.55
C SER A 419 -12.03 -5.95 10.65
N PHE A 420 -10.94 -5.19 10.49
CA PHE A 420 -10.92 -4.10 9.52
C PHE A 420 -10.99 -4.58 8.05
N ALA A 421 -10.88 -5.89 7.78
CA ALA A 421 -11.22 -6.42 6.46
C ALA A 421 -12.71 -6.20 6.12
N GLU A 422 -13.59 -6.24 7.13
CA GLU A 422 -15.01 -5.89 6.97
C GLU A 422 -15.15 -4.41 6.59
N ILE A 423 -14.39 -3.54 7.24
CA ILE A 423 -14.35 -2.11 6.95
C ILE A 423 -13.79 -1.82 5.55
N MET A 424 -12.81 -2.58 5.07
CA MET A 424 -12.32 -2.45 3.68
C MET A 424 -13.42 -2.78 2.66
N ILE A 425 -14.21 -3.83 2.91
CA ILE A 425 -15.35 -4.21 2.06
C ILE A 425 -16.42 -3.11 2.10
N GLN A 426 -16.76 -2.63 3.31
CA GLN A 426 -17.73 -1.56 3.46
C GLN A 426 -17.27 -0.29 2.74
N ALA A 427 -16.03 0.16 2.93
CA ALA A 427 -15.48 1.31 2.22
C ALA A 427 -15.55 1.15 0.69
N ASP A 428 -15.37 -0.07 0.17
CA ASP A 428 -15.52 -0.38 -1.25
C ASP A 428 -16.93 -0.12 -1.77
N LEU A 429 -17.95 -0.49 -1.01
CA LEU A 429 -19.36 -0.40 -1.42
C LEU A 429 -19.98 0.96 -1.09
N SER A 430 -19.63 1.55 0.05
CA SER A 430 -20.16 2.82 0.55
C SER A 430 -19.78 4.03 -0.31
N GLY A 431 -18.62 4.01 -0.97
CA GLY A 431 -18.19 5.15 -1.77
C GLY A 431 -17.87 6.37 -0.89
N ASP A 432 -18.76 7.37 -0.92
CA ASP A 432 -18.68 8.60 -0.11
C ASP A 432 -20.04 8.87 0.56
N ARG A 433 -20.80 7.81 0.85
CA ARG A 433 -22.05 7.91 1.60
C ARG A 433 -21.74 8.40 3.03
N PRO A 434 -22.35 9.50 3.48
CA PRO A 434 -22.12 10.02 4.83
C PRO A 434 -22.81 9.14 5.88
N GLY A 435 -22.24 9.11 7.09
CA GLY A 435 -22.79 8.39 8.23
C GLY A 435 -22.59 6.87 8.13
N GLU A 436 -21.60 6.43 7.37
CA GLU A 436 -21.25 5.02 7.24
C GLU A 436 -19.87 4.74 7.85
N GLY A 437 -19.79 3.62 8.54
CA GLY A 437 -18.57 3.12 9.17
C GLY A 437 -18.91 2.04 10.18
N GLY A 438 -18.26 2.03 11.34
CA GLY A 438 -18.53 1.00 12.32
C GLY A 438 -18.04 1.28 13.73
N VAL A 439 -18.55 0.46 14.64
CA VAL A 439 -18.23 0.49 16.06
C VAL A 439 -17.33 -0.71 16.36
N PHE A 440 -16.12 -0.48 16.83
CA PHE A 440 -15.17 -1.55 17.14
C PHE A 440 -15.59 -2.34 18.37
N TRP A 441 -15.65 -3.66 18.22
CA TRP A 441 -16.01 -4.59 19.29
C TRP A 441 -14.96 -4.67 20.40
N ASP A 442 -13.68 -4.73 20.00
CA ASP A 442 -12.53 -4.88 20.89
C ASP A 442 -11.47 -3.81 20.54
N ASN A 443 -10.32 -3.90 21.18
CA ASN A 443 -9.15 -3.07 20.99
C ASN A 443 -8.92 -2.67 19.53
N VAL A 444 -8.91 -1.36 19.29
CA VAL A 444 -8.54 -0.79 17.99
C VAL A 444 -7.04 -0.95 17.82
N VAL A 445 -6.63 -1.91 17.00
CA VAL A 445 -5.21 -2.11 16.70
C VAL A 445 -4.63 -0.93 15.90
N PRO A 446 -3.31 -0.64 15.98
CA PRO A 446 -2.70 0.49 15.27
C PRO A 446 -2.97 0.50 13.76
N ALA A 447 -3.08 -0.67 13.13
CA ALA A 447 -3.42 -0.78 11.71
C ALA A 447 -4.84 -0.26 11.41
N ALA A 448 -5.81 -0.52 12.29
CA ALA A 448 -7.18 -0.05 12.13
C ALA A 448 -7.28 1.48 12.33
N GLY A 449 -6.65 2.02 13.39
CA GLY A 449 -6.57 3.48 13.58
C GLY A 449 -5.90 4.20 12.42
N ARG A 450 -4.79 3.65 11.91
CA ARG A 450 -4.12 4.19 10.71
C ARG A 450 -5.02 4.12 9.47
N PHE A 451 -5.80 3.05 9.31
CA PHE A 451 -6.76 2.92 8.21
C PHE A 451 -7.85 3.98 8.29
N ILE A 452 -8.46 4.18 9.47
CA ILE A 452 -9.51 5.21 9.70
C ILE A 452 -9.02 6.60 9.29
N GLN A 453 -7.76 6.93 9.62
CA GLN A 453 -7.15 8.20 9.22
C GLN A 453 -6.90 8.25 7.70
N ALA A 454 -6.40 7.17 7.10
CA ALA A 454 -6.05 7.12 5.70
C ALA A 454 -7.27 7.07 4.76
N CYS A 455 -8.36 6.42 5.16
CA CYS A 455 -9.55 6.25 4.32
C CYS A 455 -10.32 7.55 4.09
N LYS A 456 -10.06 8.60 4.88
CA LYS A 456 -10.54 9.96 4.60
C LYS A 456 -9.95 10.57 3.34
N GLY A 457 -8.82 10.03 2.84
CA GLY A 457 -8.17 10.46 1.61
C GLY A 457 -8.70 9.76 0.36
N LYS A 458 -7.79 9.27 -0.48
CA LYS A 458 -8.08 8.62 -1.76
C LYS A 458 -7.53 7.21 -1.78
N ARG A 459 -8.39 6.23 -2.12
CA ARG A 459 -7.95 4.85 -2.32
C ARG A 459 -7.32 4.71 -3.70
N ILE A 460 -6.07 4.28 -3.74
CA ILE A 460 -5.28 4.04 -4.96
C ILE A 460 -5.56 2.64 -5.51
N ALA A 461 -5.57 1.63 -4.64
CA ALA A 461 -5.79 0.24 -5.04
C ALA A 461 -6.54 -0.52 -3.95
N TYR A 462 -7.25 -1.56 -4.35
CA TYR A 462 -8.00 -2.44 -3.46
C TYR A 462 -8.13 -3.81 -4.09
N GLN A 463 -8.00 -4.85 -3.27
CA GLN A 463 -8.36 -6.20 -3.66
C GLN A 463 -8.84 -7.03 -2.48
N MET A 464 -9.84 -7.87 -2.72
CA MET A 464 -10.36 -8.83 -1.75
C MET A 464 -10.28 -10.24 -2.33
N ASP A 465 -9.85 -11.21 -1.52
CA ASP A 465 -10.04 -12.63 -1.80
C ASP A 465 -11.22 -13.16 -1.00
N GLU A 466 -12.30 -13.43 -1.71
CA GLU A 466 -13.56 -13.96 -1.17
C GLU A 466 -13.39 -15.38 -0.59
N VAL A 467 -12.41 -16.15 -1.08
CA VAL A 467 -12.19 -17.54 -0.66
C VAL A 467 -11.45 -17.62 0.68
N THR A 468 -10.50 -16.71 0.90
CA THR A 468 -9.67 -16.66 2.11
C THR A 468 -10.13 -15.62 3.11
N TRP A 469 -11.13 -14.81 2.76
CA TRP A 469 -11.62 -13.71 3.59
C TRP A 469 -10.53 -12.74 4.05
N SER A 470 -9.62 -12.43 3.14
CA SER A 470 -8.57 -11.46 3.36
C SER A 470 -8.55 -10.45 2.21
N GLY A 471 -8.06 -9.26 2.50
CA GLY A 471 -8.05 -8.18 1.53
C GLY A 471 -6.89 -7.23 1.78
N THR A 472 -6.57 -6.47 0.76
CA THR A 472 -5.51 -5.48 0.76
C THR A 472 -5.99 -4.18 0.13
N SER A 473 -5.43 -3.06 0.58
CA SER A 473 -5.72 -1.76 -0.01
C SER A 473 -4.52 -0.82 0.08
N VAL A 474 -4.51 0.19 -0.79
CA VAL A 474 -3.55 1.28 -0.79
C VAL A 474 -4.31 2.59 -0.74
N TYR A 475 -3.99 3.45 0.21
CA TYR A 475 -4.61 4.78 0.36
C TYR A 475 -3.56 5.87 0.36
N ARG A 476 -3.87 6.97 -0.32
CA ARG A 476 -3.24 8.27 -0.13
C ARG A 476 -4.06 9.06 0.88
N ASP A 477 -3.49 9.38 2.04
CA ASP A 477 -4.21 10.13 3.08
C ASP A 477 -4.31 11.63 2.77
N LEU A 478 -4.97 12.38 3.66
CA LEU A 478 -5.17 13.83 3.53
C LEU A 478 -3.86 14.64 3.56
N GLN A 479 -2.75 14.05 4.00
CA GLN A 479 -1.41 14.63 4.00
C GLN A 479 -0.56 14.12 2.83
N ASN A 480 -1.16 13.47 1.84
CA ASN A 480 -0.52 12.85 0.67
C ASN A 480 0.47 11.73 1.00
N ARG A 481 0.43 11.15 2.20
CA ARG A 481 1.21 9.93 2.52
C ARG A 481 0.49 8.73 1.93
N VAL A 482 1.24 7.76 1.45
CA VAL A 482 0.68 6.52 0.89
C VAL A 482 0.86 5.40 1.90
N TRP A 483 -0.22 4.65 2.15
CA TRP A 483 -0.30 3.59 3.13
C TRP A 483 -0.77 2.30 2.48
N LEU A 484 -0.07 1.21 2.77
CA LEU A 484 -0.47 -0.15 2.45
C LEU A 484 -1.21 -0.75 3.64
N PHE A 485 -2.27 -1.50 3.38
CA PHE A 485 -3.06 -2.17 4.39
C PHE A 485 -3.43 -3.59 3.97
N ALA A 486 -3.45 -4.53 4.92
CA ALA A 486 -3.91 -5.89 4.70
C ALA A 486 -4.63 -6.46 5.91
N GLY A 487 -5.85 -6.97 5.72
CA GLY A 487 -6.71 -7.50 6.78
C GLY A 487 -7.29 -8.87 6.46
N SER A 488 -7.81 -9.55 7.48
CA SER A 488 -8.47 -10.84 7.34
C SER A 488 -9.56 -11.03 8.40
N SER A 489 -10.64 -11.75 8.08
CA SER A 489 -11.73 -12.04 9.04
C SER A 489 -11.23 -12.75 10.29
N GLU A 490 -11.91 -12.53 11.42
CA GLU A 490 -11.60 -13.17 12.69
C GLU A 490 -11.69 -14.70 12.62
N ARG A 491 -12.79 -15.23 12.10
CA ARG A 491 -13.11 -16.67 12.19
C ARG A 491 -13.24 -17.40 10.86
N ASN A 492 -13.51 -16.68 9.77
CA ASN A 492 -13.71 -17.28 8.44
C ASN A 492 -12.46 -17.21 7.55
N ALA A 493 -11.41 -16.53 8.03
CA ALA A 493 -10.20 -16.35 7.25
C ALA A 493 -9.43 -17.66 7.09
N LYS A 494 -8.85 -17.82 5.91
CA LYS A 494 -7.87 -18.86 5.60
C LYS A 494 -6.51 -18.20 5.39
N ASN A 495 -5.46 -18.97 5.61
CA ASN A 495 -4.11 -18.51 5.31
C ASN A 495 -4.02 -18.07 3.85
N SER A 496 -3.51 -16.85 3.65
CA SER A 496 -3.33 -16.24 2.33
C SER A 496 -1.99 -15.53 2.28
N LYS A 497 -1.47 -15.35 1.07
CA LYS A 497 -0.28 -14.54 0.81
C LYS A 497 -0.67 -13.43 -0.15
N TRP A 498 -0.22 -12.23 0.11
CA TRP A 498 -0.46 -11.06 -0.73
C TRP A 498 0.86 -10.45 -1.15
N GLU A 499 0.93 -9.93 -2.37
CA GLU A 499 2.09 -9.21 -2.89
C GLU A 499 1.67 -7.82 -3.35
N PHE A 500 2.12 -6.78 -2.65
CA PHE A 500 1.98 -5.39 -3.11
C PHE A 500 3.01 -5.12 -4.19
N ILE A 501 2.60 -4.59 -5.35
CA ILE A 501 3.47 -4.36 -6.50
C ILE A 501 3.32 -2.91 -6.98
N SER A 502 4.37 -2.11 -6.82
CA SER A 502 4.46 -0.77 -7.41
C SER A 502 4.74 -0.90 -8.91
N THR A 503 3.94 -0.24 -9.73
CA THR A 503 3.99 -0.39 -11.21
C THR A 503 4.78 0.71 -11.91
N ASN A 504 5.07 1.81 -11.23
CA ASN A 504 5.61 3.02 -11.86
C ASN A 504 6.95 3.51 -11.29
N ARG A 505 7.42 2.96 -10.16
CA ARG A 505 8.73 3.25 -9.57
C ARG A 505 9.09 2.30 -8.42
N ASP A 506 10.36 2.31 -8.05
CA ASP A 506 10.84 1.76 -6.80
C ASP A 506 10.30 2.53 -5.59
N VAL A 507 10.04 1.80 -4.50
CA VAL A 507 9.50 2.34 -3.26
C VAL A 507 10.26 1.83 -2.04
N PHE A 508 10.10 2.51 -0.93
CA PHE A 508 10.57 2.12 0.40
C PHE A 508 9.35 1.88 1.28
N ILE A 509 9.32 0.74 1.96
CA ILE A 509 8.19 0.27 2.76
C ILE A 509 8.61 0.30 4.22
N ASN A 510 7.99 1.18 5.01
CA ASN A 510 8.46 1.54 6.35
C ASN A 510 9.96 1.86 6.36
N ASP A 511 10.41 2.68 5.41
CA ASP A 511 11.80 3.08 5.21
C ASP A 511 12.77 1.95 4.73
N PHE A 512 12.27 0.76 4.39
CA PHE A 512 13.07 -0.33 3.80
C PHE A 512 12.87 -0.45 2.29
N GLY A 513 13.97 -0.43 1.52
CA GLY A 513 13.95 -0.48 0.06
C GLY A 513 15.30 -0.04 -0.53
N PRO A 514 15.38 0.26 -1.84
CA PRO A 514 14.28 0.25 -2.81
C PRO A 514 13.77 -1.16 -3.10
N SER A 515 12.46 -1.28 -3.31
CA SER A 515 11.81 -2.48 -3.84
C SER A 515 10.64 -2.09 -4.73
N VAL A 516 10.28 -2.96 -5.67
CA VAL A 516 9.03 -2.86 -6.44
C VAL A 516 7.94 -3.74 -5.85
N ARG A 517 8.27 -4.68 -4.96
CA ARG A 517 7.34 -5.69 -4.44
C ARG A 517 7.46 -5.89 -2.93
N LYS A 518 6.35 -6.25 -2.29
CA LYS A 518 6.32 -6.71 -0.90
C LYS A 518 5.32 -7.82 -0.71
N THR A 519 5.83 -9.01 -0.39
CA THR A 519 5.01 -10.13 0.02
C THR A 519 4.71 -10.08 1.51
N ILE A 520 3.46 -10.35 1.88
CA ILE A 520 2.99 -10.53 3.26
C ILE A 520 2.20 -11.83 3.36
N THR A 521 2.16 -12.42 4.55
CA THR A 521 1.31 -13.58 4.85
C THR A 521 0.25 -13.17 5.85
N MET A 522 -0.99 -13.55 5.58
CA MET A 522 -2.16 -13.24 6.40
C MET A 522 -2.72 -14.54 6.96
N GLY A 523 -2.75 -14.65 8.29
CA GLY A 523 -3.46 -15.70 9.01
C GLY A 523 -4.89 -15.28 9.34
N SER A 524 -5.55 -16.00 10.26
CA SER A 524 -6.85 -15.58 10.80
C SER A 524 -6.69 -14.36 11.70
N HIS A 525 -7.66 -13.44 11.66
CA HIS A 525 -7.68 -12.22 12.48
C HIS A 525 -6.36 -11.40 12.41
N ALA A 526 -5.69 -11.44 11.25
CA ALA A 526 -4.43 -10.75 11.04
C ALA A 526 -4.65 -9.35 10.47
N HIS A 527 -3.84 -8.40 10.96
CA HIS A 527 -3.85 -7.00 10.55
C HIS A 527 -2.43 -6.53 10.26
N TRP A 528 -2.24 -5.86 9.14
CA TRP A 528 -0.95 -5.32 8.73
C TRP A 528 -1.10 -3.98 8.03
N HIS A 529 -0.12 -3.10 8.23
CA HIS A 529 0.00 -1.86 7.48
C HIS A 529 1.47 -1.43 7.33
N ALA A 530 1.75 -0.57 6.35
CA ALA A 530 3.03 0.09 6.18
C ALA A 530 2.88 1.44 5.47
N GLU A 531 3.76 2.40 5.78
CA GLU A 531 3.93 3.62 5.00
C GLU A 531 4.79 3.33 3.76
N LEU A 532 4.41 3.89 2.62
CA LEU A 532 5.18 3.90 1.39
C LEU A 532 5.83 5.27 1.20
N THR A 533 7.13 5.26 0.94
CA THR A 533 7.92 6.44 0.57
C THR A 533 8.69 6.16 -0.72
N TRP A 534 9.07 7.20 -1.47
CA TRP A 534 9.82 7.08 -2.72
C TRP A 534 10.58 8.38 -2.98
N GLY A 535 11.65 8.31 -3.77
CA GLY A 535 12.51 9.45 -4.12
C GLY A 535 13.46 9.07 -5.25
N ASP A 536 14.07 10.06 -5.90
CA ASP A 536 15.11 9.82 -6.89
C ASP A 536 16.32 9.16 -6.20
N ARG A 537 16.98 8.26 -6.92
CA ARG A 537 17.97 7.33 -6.35
C ARG A 537 19.02 8.08 -5.52
N ASN A 538 18.96 7.85 -4.21
CA ASN A 538 19.89 8.38 -3.23
C ASN A 538 21.31 7.92 -3.52
N PRO A 539 22.29 8.82 -3.76
CA PRO A 539 23.66 8.36 -3.82
C PRO A 539 24.14 8.08 -2.39
N PRO A 540 24.95 7.02 -2.20
CA PRO A 540 25.49 6.65 -0.89
C PRO A 540 26.54 7.69 -0.48
N TYR A 541 26.09 8.74 0.22
CA TYR A 541 26.95 9.86 0.53
C TYR A 541 27.36 9.90 2.00
N TYR A 542 28.68 9.91 2.18
CA TYR A 542 29.38 10.17 3.42
C TYR A 542 29.85 11.63 3.31
N SER A 543 29.65 12.43 4.37
CA SER A 543 30.20 13.78 4.57
C SER A 543 30.47 14.64 3.31
N GLN A 544 29.57 15.58 3.02
CA GLN A 544 29.66 16.47 1.87
C GLN A 544 29.80 17.93 2.26
N TYR A 545 30.34 18.71 1.34
CA TYR A 545 30.10 20.13 1.29
C TYR A 545 28.86 20.42 0.44
N VAL A 546 27.98 21.28 0.95
CA VAL A 546 26.71 21.64 0.32
C VAL A 546 26.82 23.08 -0.19
N ASP A 547 27.12 23.23 -1.47
CA ASP A 547 27.40 24.50 -2.14
C ASP A 547 26.17 25.00 -2.90
N ASN A 548 25.87 26.30 -2.80
CA ASN A 548 24.77 26.93 -3.50
C ASN A 548 25.24 27.54 -4.82
N SER A 549 24.57 27.18 -5.92
CA SER A 549 24.95 27.63 -7.27
C SER A 549 24.77 29.14 -7.47
N GLY A 550 23.69 29.73 -6.93
CA GLY A 550 23.30 31.12 -7.21
C GLY A 550 24.08 32.18 -6.44
N GLU A 551 24.41 31.91 -5.18
CA GLU A 551 25.10 32.87 -4.30
C GLU A 551 26.60 32.56 -4.14
N THR A 552 27.11 31.50 -4.78
CA THR A 552 28.51 31.04 -4.64
C THR A 552 28.88 30.92 -3.15
N ALA A 553 28.05 30.22 -2.39
CA ALA A 553 28.12 30.13 -0.94
C ALA A 553 27.97 28.69 -0.46
N ARG A 554 28.61 28.33 0.65
CA ARG A 554 28.58 26.99 1.25
C ARG A 554 27.74 26.98 2.52
N MET A 555 26.89 25.98 2.69
CA MET A 555 26.10 25.80 3.91
C MET A 555 27.01 25.43 5.09
N ALA A 556 26.85 26.14 6.20
CA ALA A 556 27.74 26.04 7.35
C ALA A 556 27.01 26.21 8.68
N VAL A 557 27.66 25.80 9.77
CA VAL A 557 27.20 26.03 11.15
C VAL A 557 28.19 26.95 11.86
N ILE A 558 27.87 28.24 11.96
CA ILE A 558 28.74 29.24 12.59
C ILE A 558 28.11 29.64 13.92
N ASP A 559 28.87 29.56 15.01
CA ASP A 559 28.39 29.85 16.39
C ASP A 559 27.11 29.07 16.76
N GLY A 560 27.02 27.81 16.32
CA GLY A 560 25.88 26.93 16.57
C GLY A 560 24.61 27.30 15.79
N LYS A 561 24.72 28.12 14.75
CA LYS A 561 23.59 28.55 13.90
C LYS A 561 23.84 28.22 12.44
N LEU A 562 22.76 27.85 11.74
CA LEU A 562 22.77 27.67 10.30
C LEU A 562 23.13 29.00 9.61
N ASN A 563 24.14 28.96 8.75
CA ASN A 563 24.69 30.12 8.07
C ASN A 563 25.28 29.73 6.70
N THR A 564 25.83 30.70 5.97
CA THR A 564 26.64 30.46 4.77
C THR A 564 28.06 30.99 4.93
N THR A 565 29.01 30.38 4.22
CA THR A 565 30.41 30.81 4.15
C THR A 565 30.95 30.71 2.72
N SER A 566 32.23 31.01 2.52
CA SER A 566 32.93 30.83 1.25
C SER A 566 32.94 29.35 0.83
N PRO A 567 32.70 29.01 -0.46
CA PRO A 567 32.84 27.65 -0.99
C PRO A 567 34.26 27.06 -0.87
N ASN A 568 35.26 27.90 -0.63
CA ASN A 568 36.63 27.45 -0.40
C ASN A 568 36.91 27.10 1.06
N ASP A 569 35.95 27.31 1.97
CA ASP A 569 36.08 26.95 3.38
C ASP A 569 35.87 25.45 3.56
N THR A 570 36.90 24.77 4.07
CA THR A 570 36.92 23.32 4.26
C THR A 570 36.81 22.93 5.73
N GLY A 571 36.51 23.87 6.64
CA GLY A 571 36.36 23.61 8.07
C GLY A 571 35.27 22.59 8.37
N ALA A 572 35.38 21.87 9.49
CA ALA A 572 34.43 20.83 9.88
C ALA A 572 32.99 21.37 9.93
N PHE A 573 32.79 22.63 10.36
CA PHE A 573 31.48 23.27 10.44
C PHE A 573 30.79 23.51 9.10
N THR A 574 31.48 23.26 7.99
CA THR A 574 30.92 23.31 6.64
C THR A 574 30.60 21.92 6.08
N GLN A 575 30.90 20.86 6.81
CA GLN A 575 30.69 19.48 6.38
C GLN A 575 29.38 18.91 6.93
N TRP A 576 28.66 18.20 6.06
CA TRP A 576 27.34 17.64 6.33
C TRP A 576 27.29 16.15 6.00
N LYS A 577 26.93 15.32 6.98
CA LYS A 577 26.67 13.89 6.82
C LYS A 577 25.22 13.68 6.40
N PHE A 578 25.03 13.10 5.21
CA PHE A 578 23.72 12.66 4.73
C PHE A 578 23.49 11.22 5.18
N ARG A 579 22.53 10.99 6.07
CA ARG A 579 22.15 9.64 6.52
C ARG A 579 20.83 9.22 5.87
N PRO A 580 20.85 8.23 4.96
CA PRO A 580 19.63 7.77 4.33
C PRO A 580 18.69 7.10 5.34
N THR A 581 17.39 7.35 5.19
CA THR A 581 16.29 6.74 5.93
C THR A 581 15.13 6.56 4.96
N GLY A 582 15.01 5.35 4.41
CA GLY A 582 14.10 5.10 3.28
C GLY A 582 14.45 5.96 2.06
N ALA A 583 13.44 6.65 1.54
CA ALA A 583 13.58 7.60 0.44
C ALA A 583 14.18 8.96 0.86
N PHE A 584 14.44 9.20 2.15
CA PHE A 584 14.80 10.50 2.69
C PHE A 584 16.20 10.52 3.29
N TYR A 585 16.64 11.70 3.70
CA TYR A 585 17.88 11.96 4.40
C TYR A 585 17.65 12.69 5.71
N TYR A 586 18.40 12.28 6.72
CA TYR A 586 18.84 13.18 7.77
C TYR A 586 20.13 13.86 7.34
N ILE A 587 20.22 15.18 7.51
CA ILE A 587 21.38 15.98 7.10
C ILE A 587 22.01 16.55 8.36
N ASP A 588 23.08 15.91 8.86
CA ASP A 588 23.72 16.26 10.13
C ASP A 588 25.04 17.02 9.89
N ASN A 589 25.26 18.11 10.61
CA ASN A 589 26.55 18.80 10.59
C ASN A 589 27.59 18.06 11.46
N ILE A 590 28.82 17.98 10.97
CA ILE A 590 29.89 17.20 11.62
C ILE A 590 30.59 17.97 12.75
N ASP A 591 30.56 19.30 12.72
CA ASP A 591 31.22 20.15 13.72
C ASP A 591 30.24 20.59 14.79
N ALA A 592 30.17 19.76 15.82
CA ALA A 592 29.52 20.10 17.07
C ALA A 592 30.46 20.94 17.93
N GLY A 593 30.48 22.27 17.75
CA GLY A 593 31.25 23.17 18.60
C GLY A 593 31.07 22.89 20.10
N ASP A 594 32.17 22.95 20.87
CA ASP A 594 32.41 22.85 22.33
C ASP A 594 31.60 21.87 23.23
N ALA A 595 30.58 21.17 22.74
CA ALA A 595 29.72 20.29 23.52
C ALA A 595 29.49 18.90 22.90
N GLY A 596 30.08 18.59 21.74
CA GLY A 596 30.03 17.24 21.15
C GLY A 596 28.63 16.77 20.69
N GLN A 597 27.65 17.66 20.56
CA GLN A 597 26.31 17.34 20.06
C GLN A 597 26.21 17.63 18.56
N ARG A 598 26.18 16.60 17.71
CA ARG A 598 25.92 16.77 16.26
C ARG A 598 24.58 17.48 16.07
N SER A 599 24.54 18.41 15.12
CA SER A 599 23.35 19.23 14.85
C SER A 599 22.70 18.80 13.55
N ARG A 600 21.39 18.55 13.54
CA ARG A 600 20.64 18.11 12.36
C ARG A 600 19.87 19.26 11.73
N LEU A 601 19.89 19.34 10.39
CA LEU A 601 19.11 20.29 9.62
C LEU A 601 17.61 20.01 9.79
N SER A 602 16.84 21.03 10.14
CA SER A 602 15.41 20.94 10.41
C SER A 602 14.66 22.14 9.84
N ALA A 603 13.41 21.95 9.46
CA ALA A 603 12.48 23.04 9.19
C ALA A 603 11.55 23.26 10.39
N SER A 604 10.91 24.44 10.46
CA SER A 604 9.89 24.72 11.45
C SER A 604 8.62 25.20 10.78
N GLU A 605 7.51 24.47 10.98
CA GLU A 605 6.18 24.93 10.55
C GLU A 605 5.78 26.23 11.25
N ILE A 606 6.00 26.30 12.58
CA ILE A 606 5.60 27.43 13.42
C ILE A 606 6.33 28.72 13.00
N ARG A 607 7.64 28.63 12.80
CA ARG A 607 8.47 29.80 12.44
C ARG A 607 8.57 30.03 10.93
N ARG A 608 8.20 29.03 10.12
CA ARG A 608 8.35 29.00 8.66
C ARG A 608 9.80 29.25 8.21
N ASP A 609 10.75 28.69 8.96
CA ASP A 609 12.19 28.85 8.77
C ASP A 609 12.94 27.52 8.78
N VAL A 610 14.26 27.60 8.54
CA VAL A 610 15.20 26.48 8.63
C VAL A 610 16.12 26.72 9.82
N GLY A 611 16.49 25.65 10.51
CA GLY A 611 17.39 25.72 11.65
C GLY A 611 18.07 24.40 11.94
N LEU A 612 18.58 24.31 13.17
CA LEU A 612 19.28 23.15 13.69
C LEU A 612 18.57 22.61 14.91
N VAL A 613 18.47 21.29 15.00
CA VAL A 613 18.00 20.55 16.17
C VAL A 613 19.03 19.50 16.57
N ARG A 614 18.78 18.81 17.69
CA ARG A 614 19.62 17.69 18.09
C ARG A 614 19.44 16.52 17.12
N ASP A 615 20.53 15.83 16.83
CA ASP A 615 20.59 14.67 15.94
C ASP A 615 19.81 13.43 16.43
N ASN A 616 19.16 13.47 17.58
CA ASN A 616 18.27 12.41 18.05
C ASN A 616 16.78 12.64 17.75
N GLN A 617 16.41 13.80 17.17
CA GLN A 617 15.04 14.05 16.71
C GLN A 617 14.78 13.34 15.39
N ASN A 618 13.66 12.60 15.26
CA ASN A 618 13.36 11.78 14.08
C ASN A 618 11.96 12.06 13.49
N ASP A 619 11.46 13.29 13.61
CA ASP A 619 10.17 13.69 13.02
C ASP A 619 10.26 13.99 11.51
N ASN A 620 9.14 14.36 10.88
CA ASN A 620 9.12 14.67 9.45
C ASN A 620 9.84 15.98 9.10
N PHE A 621 9.99 16.91 10.04
CA PHE A 621 10.61 18.21 9.78
C PHE A 621 12.13 18.14 9.69
N VAL A 622 12.74 17.06 10.15
CA VAL A 622 14.16 16.76 9.97
C VAL A 622 14.45 15.86 8.76
N LYS A 623 13.42 15.36 8.06
CA LYS A 623 13.56 14.53 6.87
C LYS A 623 13.60 15.42 5.62
N TRP A 624 14.63 15.20 4.80
CA TRP A 624 14.85 15.91 3.54
C TRP A 624 14.90 14.93 2.38
N GLN A 625 14.34 15.30 1.23
CA GLN A 625 14.51 14.58 -0.02
C GLN A 625 15.42 15.37 -0.95
N LEU A 626 16.24 14.65 -1.73
CA LEU A 626 17.07 15.22 -2.76
C LEU A 626 16.40 15.00 -4.11
N ILE A 627 16.07 16.08 -4.82
CA ILE A 627 15.45 16.03 -6.14
C ILE A 627 16.48 16.49 -7.17
N GLN A 628 16.67 15.69 -8.22
CA GLN A 628 17.51 16.07 -9.34
C GLN A 628 16.63 16.47 -10.53
N ILE A 629 16.81 17.70 -11.02
CA ILE A 629 16.16 18.18 -12.25
C ILE A 629 17.28 18.60 -13.19
N ASP A 630 17.37 17.91 -14.33
CA ASP A 630 18.50 18.01 -15.25
C ASP A 630 19.86 17.80 -14.53
N GLU A 631 20.74 18.79 -14.57
CA GLU A 631 22.05 18.79 -13.90
C GLU A 631 22.04 19.46 -12.52
N SER A 632 20.87 19.92 -12.04
CA SER A 632 20.72 20.66 -10.78
C SER A 632 20.09 19.81 -9.69
N PHE A 633 20.55 19.99 -8.46
CA PHE A 633 19.95 19.34 -7.29
C PHE A 633 19.21 20.32 -6.38
N PHE A 634 18.15 19.82 -5.76
CA PHE A 634 17.29 20.57 -4.87
C PHE A 634 17.04 19.78 -3.59
N LEU A 635 17.16 20.44 -2.44
CA LEU A 635 16.85 19.85 -1.14
C LEU A 635 15.45 20.28 -0.72
N GLU A 636 14.58 19.30 -0.49
CA GLU A 636 13.20 19.55 -0.13
C GLU A 636 12.82 18.96 1.22
N ASN A 637 12.06 19.71 2.03
CA ASN A 637 11.70 19.28 3.38
C ASN A 637 10.36 18.53 3.39
N VAL A 638 10.37 17.30 3.91
CA VAL A 638 9.22 16.39 3.90
C VAL A 638 8.11 16.90 4.83
N GLY A 639 8.45 17.35 6.04
CA GLY A 639 7.49 17.86 7.02
C GLY A 639 6.76 19.10 6.51
N MET A 640 7.48 20.04 5.90
CA MET A 640 6.87 21.24 5.33
C MET A 640 5.98 20.95 4.12
N GLN A 641 6.38 20.01 3.25
CA GLN A 641 5.52 19.56 2.14
C GLN A 641 4.20 18.98 2.63
N ARG A 642 4.27 18.13 3.65
CA ARG A 642 3.08 17.51 4.28
C ARG A 642 2.19 18.54 4.97
N ALA A 643 2.76 19.65 5.46
CA ALA A 643 2.02 20.79 5.99
C ALA A 643 1.47 21.74 4.89
N GLY A 644 1.71 21.46 3.60
CA GLY A 644 1.28 22.30 2.48
C GLY A 644 2.02 23.64 2.39
N LEU A 645 3.26 23.68 2.88
CA LEU A 645 4.09 24.88 2.96
C LEU A 645 5.34 24.78 2.08
N LYS A 646 6.05 25.91 1.98
CA LYS A 646 7.36 26.06 1.34
C LYS A 646 8.27 24.88 1.64
N SER A 647 8.79 24.29 0.58
CA SER A 647 9.26 22.92 0.60
C SER A 647 10.67 22.76 0.07
N ARG A 648 11.37 23.83 -0.31
CA ARG A 648 12.71 23.75 -0.92
C ARG A 648 13.70 24.69 -0.27
N LEU A 649 14.94 24.23 -0.07
CA LEU A 649 16.03 25.01 0.51
C LEU A 649 16.58 26.03 -0.50
N LYS A 650 16.76 27.27 -0.07
CA LYS A 650 17.29 28.37 -0.88
C LYS A 650 18.27 29.21 -0.09
N VAL A 651 19.25 29.83 -0.75
CA VAL A 651 20.02 30.93 -0.17
C VAL A 651 19.48 32.24 -0.68
N GLU A 652 19.09 33.13 0.22
CA GLU A 652 18.67 34.49 -0.13
C GLU A 652 19.44 35.49 0.73
N SER A 653 20.14 36.44 0.10
CA SER A 653 20.93 37.45 0.80
C SER A 653 21.90 36.87 1.84
N GLY A 654 22.58 35.77 1.49
CA GLY A 654 23.54 35.06 2.36
C GLY A 654 22.91 34.24 3.50
N SER A 655 21.59 34.14 3.57
CA SER A 655 20.90 33.34 4.59
C SER A 655 20.23 32.12 3.98
N VAL A 656 20.32 30.97 4.64
CA VAL A 656 19.60 29.75 4.26
C VAL A 656 18.13 29.90 4.67
N THR A 657 17.22 29.67 3.73
CA THR A 657 15.77 29.85 3.88
C THR A 657 14.98 28.80 3.10
N LEU A 658 13.65 28.89 3.15
CA LEU A 658 12.73 28.06 2.37
C LEU A 658 12.05 28.86 1.26
N THR A 659 11.83 28.20 0.15
CA THR A 659 11.07 28.65 -1.02
C THR A 659 10.08 27.56 -1.47
N GLU A 660 9.24 27.88 -2.44
CA GLU A 660 8.30 26.92 -3.04
C GLU A 660 9.05 25.82 -3.81
N SER A 661 8.52 24.59 -3.83
CA SER A 661 9.12 23.49 -4.62
C SER A 661 9.21 23.76 -6.12
N SER A 662 8.46 24.74 -6.64
CA SER A 662 8.54 25.16 -8.04
C SER A 662 9.64 26.18 -8.33
N ASP A 663 10.38 26.64 -7.32
CA ASP A 663 11.50 27.57 -7.51
C ASP A 663 12.72 26.83 -8.05
N GLU A 664 13.03 27.09 -9.31
CA GLU A 664 14.18 26.53 -10.04
C GLU A 664 15.34 27.54 -10.15
N ASP A 665 15.25 28.70 -9.48
CA ASP A 665 16.34 29.68 -9.47
C ASP A 665 17.65 29.05 -8.99
N SER A 666 18.78 29.47 -9.56
CA SER A 666 20.13 29.06 -9.14
C SER A 666 20.38 29.15 -7.62
N LYS A 667 19.70 30.06 -6.93
CA LYS A 667 19.72 30.21 -5.47
C LYS A 667 19.05 29.07 -4.72
N ALA A 668 18.18 28.29 -5.35
CA ALA A 668 17.58 27.07 -4.82
C ALA A 668 18.33 25.80 -5.24
N GLN A 669 19.32 25.94 -6.14
CA GLN A 669 20.13 24.83 -6.65
C GLN A 669 21.36 24.60 -5.78
N TRP A 670 21.65 23.32 -5.54
CA TRP A 670 22.75 22.87 -4.69
C TRP A 670 23.69 21.96 -5.47
N ASN A 671 24.98 22.09 -5.19
CA ASN A 671 26.04 21.22 -5.65
C ASN A 671 26.65 20.52 -4.45
N PHE A 672 27.00 19.26 -4.63
CA PHE A 672 27.58 18.45 -3.57
C PHE A 672 29.00 18.09 -3.96
N SER A 673 29.97 18.55 -3.17
CA SER A 673 31.35 18.12 -3.32
C SER A 673 31.74 17.19 -2.17
N ASP A 674 32.30 16.05 -2.53
CA ASP A 674 32.81 15.07 -1.56
C ASP A 674 34.02 15.65 -0.82
N THR A 675 34.15 15.31 0.46
CA THR A 675 35.26 15.75 1.33
C THR A 675 36.59 15.06 1.00
N GLY A 676 36.60 14.10 0.05
CA GLY A 676 37.82 13.51 -0.50
C GLY A 676 38.60 12.63 0.48
N SER A 677 38.03 12.29 1.63
CA SER A 677 38.65 11.41 2.62
C SER A 677 38.41 9.93 2.28
N GLY A 678 39.04 9.46 1.21
CA GLY A 678 39.03 8.05 0.78
C GLY A 678 37.67 7.61 0.22
N TYR A 679 37.67 6.91 -0.91
CA TYR A 679 36.44 6.43 -1.54
C TYR A 679 35.48 5.80 -0.52
N ALA A 680 34.23 6.24 -0.59
CA ALA A 680 33.16 5.79 0.28
C ALA A 680 33.16 4.26 0.36
N ASN A 681 33.14 3.78 1.58
CA ASN A 681 32.77 2.41 1.83
C ASN A 681 31.36 2.21 1.22
N LEU A 682 31.26 1.37 0.20
CA LEU A 682 30.03 1.03 -0.49
C LEU A 682 29.07 0.21 0.41
N ILE A 683 29.58 -0.32 1.52
CA ILE A 683 28.80 -1.03 2.53
C ILE A 683 28.26 -0.04 3.55
N ILE A 684 26.94 -0.06 3.74
CA ILE A 684 26.22 0.74 4.73
C ILE A 684 26.32 0.06 6.09
N ASN A 685 26.56 0.84 7.15
CA ASN A 685 26.58 0.38 8.55
C ASN A 685 27.47 -0.86 8.75
N GLY A 686 28.71 -0.80 8.25
CA GLY A 686 29.70 -1.86 8.43
C GLY A 686 30.37 -1.86 9.80
N ASP A 687 30.23 -0.77 10.56
CA ASP A 687 30.63 -0.60 11.96
C ASP A 687 29.52 -0.98 12.95
N PHE A 688 28.30 -1.27 12.46
CA PHE A 688 27.17 -1.78 13.23
C PHE A 688 26.65 -0.87 14.36
N GLU A 689 27.11 0.38 14.44
CA GLU A 689 26.70 1.36 15.44
C GLU A 689 25.26 1.84 15.26
N ASP A 690 24.72 1.72 14.05
CA ASP A 690 23.29 1.94 13.76
C ASP A 690 22.47 0.63 13.87
N GLY A 691 22.98 -0.34 14.63
CA GLY A 691 22.38 -1.67 14.82
C GLY A 691 22.61 -2.62 13.65
N TRP A 692 21.68 -3.55 13.40
CA TRP A 692 21.74 -4.47 12.25
C TRP A 692 20.83 -4.06 11.08
N ILE A 693 20.39 -2.80 11.03
CA ILE A 693 19.20 -2.28 10.28
C ILE A 693 19.22 -2.49 8.75
N CYS A 694 20.30 -3.00 8.16
CA CYS A 694 20.40 -3.32 6.74
C CYS A 694 21.08 -4.66 6.43
N TRP A 695 21.46 -5.42 7.46
CA TRP A 695 22.13 -6.70 7.29
C TRP A 695 21.14 -7.84 7.55
N GLN A 696 21.10 -8.81 6.65
CA GLN A 696 20.23 -9.97 6.79
C GLN A 696 20.99 -11.11 7.45
N GLY A 697 20.63 -11.43 8.69
CA GLY A 697 21.06 -12.65 9.37
C GLY A 697 20.14 -13.82 9.00
N ASP A 698 20.72 -14.97 8.70
CA ASP A 698 19.98 -16.21 8.45
C ASP A 698 20.73 -17.40 9.06
N GLY A 699 20.01 -18.38 9.56
CA GLY A 699 20.59 -19.47 10.35
C GLY A 699 19.74 -20.73 10.33
N ASP A 700 20.38 -21.86 10.05
CA ASP A 700 19.79 -23.20 10.08
C ASP A 700 20.45 -24.04 11.18
N ASN A 701 19.69 -24.98 11.77
CA ASN A 701 20.18 -26.00 12.71
C ASN A 701 21.09 -25.44 13.83
N GLY A 702 20.61 -24.45 14.59
CA GLY A 702 21.30 -23.91 15.77
C GLY A 702 22.42 -22.89 15.46
N GLY A 703 22.50 -22.41 14.22
CA GLY A 703 23.28 -21.23 13.85
C GLY A 703 22.51 -19.92 14.09
N GLN A 704 23.17 -18.88 14.58
CA GLN A 704 22.58 -17.55 14.81
C GLN A 704 23.54 -16.44 14.40
N ALA A 705 23.00 -15.34 13.88
CA ALA A 705 23.69 -14.07 13.74
C ALA A 705 22.98 -13.04 14.63
N SER A 706 23.71 -12.36 15.51
CA SER A 706 23.17 -11.41 16.48
C SER A 706 24.08 -10.20 16.65
N LEU A 707 23.47 -9.04 16.89
CA LEU A 707 24.19 -7.84 17.28
C LEU A 707 24.54 -7.92 18.76
N ILE A 708 25.79 -7.64 19.11
CA ILE A 708 26.25 -7.57 20.50
C ILE A 708 26.88 -6.21 20.77
N GLU A 709 26.67 -5.68 21.98
CA GLU A 709 27.28 -4.42 22.45
C GLU A 709 28.24 -4.75 23.59
N GLU A 710 29.50 -4.35 23.43
CA GLU A 710 30.52 -4.50 24.48
C GLU A 710 31.40 -3.25 24.52
N GLY A 711 31.57 -2.66 25.71
CA GLY A 711 32.40 -1.46 25.88
C GLY A 711 31.88 -0.21 25.15
N GLY A 712 30.60 -0.19 24.75
CA GLY A 712 29.98 0.90 23.97
C GLY A 712 30.27 0.86 22.47
N ASN A 713 30.78 -0.27 21.96
CA ASN A 713 30.94 -0.55 20.53
C ASN A 713 30.03 -1.73 20.14
N HIS A 714 29.44 -1.67 18.96
CA HIS A 714 28.60 -2.71 18.42
C HIS A 714 29.39 -3.67 17.51
N PHE A 715 29.09 -4.96 17.59
CA PHE A 715 29.71 -5.98 16.76
C PHE A 715 28.66 -6.94 16.24
N MET A 716 28.86 -7.49 15.05
CA MET A 716 28.07 -8.63 14.60
C MET A 716 28.72 -9.93 15.06
N TYR A 717 27.97 -10.71 15.83
CA TYR A 717 28.33 -12.03 16.29
C TYR A 717 27.63 -13.10 15.45
N ILE A 718 28.39 -14.05 14.92
CA ILE A 718 27.87 -15.19 14.15
C ILE A 718 28.33 -16.46 14.84
N GLU A 719 27.40 -17.29 15.26
CA GLU A 719 27.67 -18.52 16.03
C GLU A 719 26.99 -19.73 15.40
N THR A 720 27.65 -20.88 15.51
CA THR A 720 27.12 -22.19 15.17
C THR A 720 27.33 -23.13 16.34
N GLN A 721 26.24 -23.47 17.05
CA GLN A 721 26.31 -24.34 18.24
C GLN A 721 26.24 -25.84 17.89
N THR A 722 25.68 -26.19 16.72
CA THR A 722 25.54 -27.56 16.20
C THR A 722 26.01 -27.65 14.74
N GLU A 723 25.80 -28.79 14.05
CA GLU A 723 26.10 -28.97 12.61
C GLU A 723 25.16 -28.13 11.71
N GLY A 724 25.09 -26.83 11.99
CA GLY A 724 24.27 -25.84 11.29
C GLY A 724 25.10 -24.81 10.55
N SER A 725 24.41 -23.92 9.84
CA SER A 725 25.03 -22.78 9.16
C SER A 725 24.42 -21.49 9.68
N ALA A 726 25.24 -20.48 9.90
CA ALA A 726 24.82 -19.12 10.17
C ALA A 726 25.47 -18.21 9.13
N GLN A 727 24.71 -17.25 8.62
CA GLN A 727 25.18 -16.29 7.63
C GLN A 727 24.69 -14.88 7.96
N LEU A 728 25.51 -13.92 7.58
CA LEU A 728 25.20 -12.50 7.62
C LEU A 728 25.44 -11.92 6.23
N GLN A 729 24.44 -11.27 5.67
CA GLN A 729 24.48 -10.76 4.30
C GLN A 729 24.30 -9.24 4.29
N SER A 730 25.11 -8.54 3.49
CA SER A 730 24.93 -7.11 3.24
C SER A 730 23.75 -6.86 2.28
N PRO A 731 23.28 -5.61 2.16
CA PRO A 731 22.47 -5.21 1.01
C PRO A 731 23.21 -5.45 -0.32
N LEU A 732 22.45 -5.49 -1.42
CA LEU A 732 23.00 -5.35 -2.76
C LEU A 732 23.56 -3.94 -2.95
N VAL A 733 24.81 -3.86 -3.36
CA VAL A 733 25.54 -2.60 -3.50
C VAL A 733 25.87 -2.39 -4.96
N LYS A 734 25.43 -1.26 -5.54
CA LYS A 734 25.78 -0.91 -6.92
C LYS A 734 27.27 -0.57 -7.02
N VAL A 735 27.95 -1.09 -8.03
CA VAL A 735 29.38 -0.86 -8.26
C VAL A 735 29.61 -0.12 -9.58
N PRO A 736 30.65 0.74 -9.67
CA PRO A 736 31.02 1.38 -10.93
C PRO A 736 31.45 0.34 -11.97
N SER A 737 30.98 0.49 -13.20
CA SER A 737 31.35 -0.41 -14.31
C SER A 737 32.87 -0.40 -14.52
N GLY A 738 33.48 -1.59 -14.60
CA GLY A 738 34.92 -1.77 -14.82
C GLY A 738 35.83 -1.45 -13.62
N ALA A 739 35.29 -1.14 -12.45
CA ALA A 739 36.11 -0.88 -11.26
C ALA A 739 36.60 -2.18 -10.61
N ASN A 740 37.83 -2.18 -10.08
CA ASN A 740 38.22 -3.17 -9.08
C ASN A 740 37.69 -2.73 -7.72
N LEU A 741 37.53 -3.67 -6.78
CA LEU A 741 37.13 -3.35 -5.41
C LEU A 741 38.23 -3.72 -4.42
N THR A 742 38.33 -2.99 -3.32
CA THR A 742 39.05 -3.39 -2.11
C THR A 742 38.05 -3.61 -0.99
N TYR A 743 38.30 -4.62 -0.15
CA TYR A 743 37.51 -4.86 1.05
C TYR A 743 38.40 -4.80 2.28
N SER A 744 37.82 -4.42 3.42
CA SER A 744 38.47 -4.53 4.73
C SER A 744 37.45 -4.81 5.83
N PHE A 745 37.79 -5.54 6.89
CA PHE A 745 36.95 -5.69 8.08
C PHE A 745 37.78 -6.17 9.26
N ASN A 746 37.37 -5.82 10.47
CA ASN A 746 37.93 -6.36 11.70
C ASN A 746 37.20 -7.64 12.09
N SER A 747 37.92 -8.60 12.66
CA SER A 747 37.33 -9.85 13.12
C SER A 747 37.98 -10.38 14.41
N GLY A 748 37.21 -11.16 15.17
CA GLY A 748 37.70 -11.98 16.29
C GLY A 748 37.01 -13.35 16.28
N ILE A 749 37.71 -14.43 16.66
CA ILE A 749 37.20 -15.80 16.57
C ILE A 749 37.22 -16.47 17.94
N TRP A 750 36.18 -17.24 18.23
CA TRP A 750 36.15 -18.23 19.29
C TRP A 750 35.87 -19.61 18.70
N GLN A 751 36.76 -20.57 18.96
CA GLN A 751 36.63 -21.94 18.45
C GLN A 751 36.77 -22.95 19.59
N GLU A 752 35.83 -23.90 19.70
CA GLU A 752 35.91 -25.00 20.69
C GLU A 752 36.67 -26.24 20.18
N THR A 753 36.87 -26.44 18.88
CA THR A 753 37.49 -27.69 18.37
C THR A 753 38.46 -27.53 17.20
N SER A 754 39.46 -28.42 17.17
CA SER A 754 40.66 -28.42 16.33
C SER A 754 40.49 -28.88 14.87
N ALA A 755 39.29 -28.78 14.29
CA ALA A 755 39.06 -29.13 12.88
C ALA A 755 39.33 -27.92 11.97
N GLY A 756 40.24 -28.07 11.00
CA GLY A 756 40.84 -26.99 10.20
C GLY A 756 39.94 -26.35 9.15
N HIS A 757 38.75 -25.89 9.55
CA HIS A 757 37.78 -25.22 8.69
C HIS A 757 37.46 -23.85 9.30
N SER A 758 37.59 -22.80 8.50
CA SER A 758 37.51 -21.40 8.93
C SER A 758 36.22 -20.74 8.43
N PRO A 759 35.68 -19.74 9.15
CA PRO A 759 34.63 -18.87 8.62
C PRO A 759 35.05 -18.22 7.29
N LEU A 760 34.08 -18.06 6.40
CA LEU A 760 34.30 -17.63 5.02
C LEU A 760 33.65 -16.26 4.76
N LEU A 761 34.36 -15.40 4.02
CA LEU A 761 33.74 -14.29 3.32
C LEU A 761 33.44 -14.74 1.89
N GLN A 762 32.17 -14.66 1.53
CA GLN A 762 31.66 -14.92 0.19
C GLN A 762 31.24 -13.58 -0.42
N ILE A 763 31.64 -13.34 -1.66
CA ILE A 763 31.35 -12.11 -2.39
C ILE A 763 30.63 -12.50 -3.67
N MET A 764 29.45 -11.91 -3.87
CA MET A 764 28.54 -12.29 -4.97
C MET A 764 28.38 -11.15 -5.97
N PHE A 765 28.31 -11.50 -7.25
CA PHE A 765 28.26 -10.56 -8.37
C PHE A 765 26.95 -10.70 -9.15
N TYR A 766 26.32 -9.57 -9.48
CA TYR A 766 25.05 -9.52 -10.20
C TYR A 766 25.05 -8.47 -11.31
N ASN A 767 24.26 -8.72 -12.37
CA ASN A 767 23.94 -7.73 -13.40
C ASN A 767 22.74 -6.85 -12.99
N GLU A 768 22.21 -6.06 -13.94
CA GLU A 768 21.07 -5.15 -13.74
C GLU A 768 19.78 -5.82 -13.21
N LEU A 769 19.63 -7.14 -13.36
CA LEU A 769 18.42 -7.90 -13.03
C LEU A 769 18.43 -8.49 -11.59
N GLY A 770 19.55 -8.41 -10.86
CA GLY A 770 19.64 -8.82 -9.44
C GLY A 770 19.38 -10.32 -9.14
N GLU A 771 19.27 -10.67 -7.85
CA GLU A 771 19.06 -12.08 -7.40
C GLU A 771 17.72 -12.67 -7.81
N ALA A 772 16.65 -11.87 -7.82
CA ALA A 772 15.28 -12.36 -7.98
C ALA A 772 14.92 -12.77 -9.41
N GLU A 773 15.65 -12.28 -10.42
CA GLU A 773 15.35 -12.52 -11.85
C GLU A 773 16.46 -13.28 -12.58
N GLY A 774 17.35 -13.97 -11.85
CA GLY A 774 18.40 -14.81 -12.42
C GLY A 774 19.64 -14.04 -12.90
N GLY A 775 19.86 -12.82 -12.40
CA GLY A 775 20.98 -11.94 -12.73
C GLY A 775 22.33 -12.30 -12.10
N TRP A 776 22.48 -13.51 -11.56
CA TRP A 776 23.70 -13.98 -10.91
C TRP A 776 24.82 -14.23 -11.94
N LEU A 777 25.94 -13.54 -11.77
CA LEU A 777 27.10 -13.67 -12.65
C LEU A 777 28.19 -14.59 -12.09
N GLY A 778 28.25 -14.74 -10.77
CA GLY A 778 29.25 -15.58 -10.11
C GLY A 778 29.46 -15.26 -8.64
N GLN A 779 30.46 -15.90 -8.04
CA GLN A 779 30.87 -15.68 -6.65
C GLN A 779 32.37 -15.93 -6.45
N GLU A 780 32.94 -15.30 -5.43
CA GLU A 780 34.30 -15.56 -4.94
C GLU A 780 34.26 -15.94 -3.45
N TRP A 781 35.10 -16.92 -3.07
CA TRP A 781 35.23 -17.40 -1.70
C TRP A 781 36.61 -17.07 -1.15
N LEU A 782 36.65 -16.41 0.00
CA LEU A 782 37.87 -16.01 0.68
C LEU A 782 37.95 -16.72 2.05
N ASP A 783 39.00 -17.53 2.21
CA ASP A 783 39.35 -18.23 3.44
C ASP A 783 40.11 -17.27 4.36
N ILE A 784 39.37 -16.55 5.20
CA ILE A 784 39.85 -15.31 5.82
C ILE A 784 40.43 -15.48 7.23
N LEU A 785 40.26 -16.64 7.88
CA LEU A 785 40.38 -16.69 9.35
C LEU A 785 41.14 -17.94 9.84
N ARG A 786 42.49 -17.92 9.76
CA ARG A 786 43.37 -19.06 10.12
C ARG A 786 44.10 -18.97 11.47
N THR A 787 44.08 -17.84 12.16
CA THR A 787 44.90 -17.65 13.39
C THR A 787 44.05 -17.48 14.64
N GLN A 788 44.30 -18.32 15.66
CA GLN A 788 43.77 -18.17 17.01
C GLN A 788 44.23 -16.82 17.60
N GLY A 789 43.28 -15.94 17.90
CA GLY A 789 43.48 -14.73 18.69
C GLY A 789 42.56 -14.74 19.90
N ASP A 790 42.96 -14.05 20.98
CA ASP A 790 42.14 -13.91 22.18
C ASP A 790 40.80 -13.24 21.84
N TRP A 791 39.71 -13.84 22.33
CA TRP A 791 38.31 -13.47 22.09
C TRP A 791 37.96 -12.01 22.44
N ALA A 792 38.83 -11.35 23.20
CA ALA A 792 38.65 -10.00 23.73
C ALA A 792 39.03 -8.88 22.75
N ASP A 793 39.74 -9.16 21.65
CA ASP A 793 40.19 -8.12 20.72
C ASP A 793 39.70 -8.39 19.28
N VAL A 794 38.69 -7.63 18.82
CA VAL A 794 38.32 -7.52 17.40
C VAL A 794 39.36 -6.63 16.69
N SER A 795 40.62 -7.06 16.71
CA SER A 795 41.79 -6.28 16.26
C SER A 795 42.43 -6.82 14.99
N THR A 796 41.99 -7.99 14.51
CA THR A 796 42.53 -8.57 13.28
C THR A 796 41.88 -7.90 12.09
N LEU A 797 42.61 -6.97 11.47
CA LEU A 797 42.25 -6.36 10.19
C LEU A 797 42.47 -7.36 9.07
N ASN A 798 41.40 -7.69 8.35
CA ASN A 798 41.43 -8.44 7.11
C ASN A 798 41.23 -7.46 5.96
N GLU A 799 42.08 -7.50 4.95
CA GLU A 799 41.95 -6.64 3.77
C GLU A 799 42.36 -7.37 2.49
N GLY A 800 41.82 -6.94 1.35
CA GLY A 800 42.15 -7.50 0.05
C GLY A 800 41.51 -6.74 -1.11
N SER A 801 41.71 -7.25 -2.33
CA SER A 801 41.20 -6.66 -3.58
C SER A 801 40.56 -7.72 -4.46
N ILE A 802 39.52 -7.34 -5.20
CA ILE A 802 38.72 -8.20 -6.06
C ILE A 802 38.55 -7.55 -7.43
N ASN A 803 38.69 -8.35 -8.48
CA ASN A 803 38.37 -7.93 -9.85
C ASN A 803 36.93 -8.32 -10.16
N LEU A 804 36.14 -7.38 -10.66
CA LEU A 804 34.74 -7.63 -11.00
C LEU A 804 34.63 -8.37 -12.35
N PRO A 805 33.75 -9.39 -12.46
CA PRO A 805 33.39 -9.95 -13.77
C PRO A 805 32.75 -8.91 -14.69
N ASP A 806 32.98 -9.01 -16.00
CA ASP A 806 32.34 -8.15 -16.99
C ASP A 806 30.81 -8.18 -16.87
N GLY A 807 30.17 -7.01 -16.92
CA GLY A 807 28.72 -6.87 -16.74
C GLY A 807 28.23 -6.87 -15.29
N THR A 808 29.14 -6.90 -14.31
CA THR A 808 28.76 -6.73 -12.90
C THR A 808 28.29 -5.30 -12.65
N GLU A 809 27.06 -5.17 -12.18
CA GLU A 809 26.47 -3.90 -11.74
C GLU A 809 26.25 -3.85 -10.22
N TYR A 810 26.09 -4.99 -9.56
CA TYR A 810 25.90 -5.07 -8.12
C TYR A 810 26.77 -6.14 -7.45
N VAL A 811 27.13 -5.89 -6.19
CA VAL A 811 27.91 -6.79 -5.33
C VAL A 811 27.21 -6.98 -3.99
N GLN A 812 27.34 -8.17 -3.39
CA GLN A 812 26.89 -8.46 -2.03
C GLN A 812 27.98 -9.17 -1.24
N LEU A 813 28.18 -8.79 0.03
CA LEU A 813 29.06 -9.49 0.96
C LEU A 813 28.25 -10.46 1.82
N ARG A 814 28.75 -11.67 2.01
CA ARG A 814 28.18 -12.68 2.91
C ARG A 814 29.26 -13.26 3.81
N PHE A 815 29.10 -13.10 5.11
CA PHE A 815 29.91 -13.79 6.10
C PHE A 815 29.21 -15.08 6.50
N ARG A 816 29.92 -16.21 6.47
CA ARG A 816 29.33 -17.52 6.76
C ARG A 816 30.15 -18.30 7.79
N GLY A 817 29.45 -18.83 8.79
CA GLY A 817 29.90 -19.90 9.66
C GLY A 817 29.14 -21.18 9.34
N GLY A 818 29.84 -22.26 8.96
CA GLY A 818 29.22 -23.56 8.66
C GLY A 818 28.68 -23.71 7.22
N TRP A 819 28.68 -24.98 6.77
CA TRP A 819 28.39 -25.53 5.42
C TRP A 819 29.26 -25.01 4.24
N PRO A 820 30.02 -25.90 3.55
CA PRO A 820 29.81 -27.34 3.47
C PRO A 820 30.42 -28.17 4.60
N ASN A 821 31.06 -27.57 5.61
CA ASN A 821 31.93 -28.33 6.53
C ASN A 821 31.75 -27.97 8.03
N ASP A 822 30.73 -28.54 8.68
CA ASP A 822 30.60 -28.82 10.14
C ASP A 822 31.46 -27.99 11.12
N TRP A 823 31.41 -26.66 11.01
CA TRP A 823 32.14 -25.77 11.91
C TRP A 823 31.31 -25.55 13.17
N LYS A 824 31.97 -25.57 14.34
CA LYS A 824 31.38 -25.27 15.65
C LYS A 824 32.20 -24.19 16.33
N GLY A 825 31.62 -23.01 16.47
CA GLY A 825 32.28 -21.83 17.02
C GLY A 825 31.51 -20.55 16.76
N GLY A 826 32.10 -19.44 17.19
CA GLY A 826 31.56 -18.10 17.00
C GLY A 826 32.63 -17.15 16.45
N PHE A 827 32.24 -16.17 15.64
CA PHE A 827 33.13 -15.09 15.22
C PHE A 827 32.41 -13.75 15.25
N ARG A 828 33.20 -12.71 15.52
CA ARG A 828 32.78 -11.31 15.55
C ARG A 828 33.31 -10.60 14.32
N ILE A 829 32.52 -9.69 13.78
CA ILE A 829 32.89 -8.83 12.66
C ILE A 829 32.55 -7.39 13.04
N ASP A 830 33.40 -6.47 12.63
CA ASP A 830 33.20 -5.02 12.78
C ASP A 830 33.97 -4.26 11.69
N ASN A 831 33.67 -2.98 11.49
CA ASN A 831 34.33 -2.07 10.58
C ASN A 831 34.41 -2.60 9.13
N VAL A 832 33.35 -3.25 8.65
CA VAL A 832 33.26 -3.82 7.31
C VAL A 832 33.26 -2.72 6.27
N SER A 833 34.15 -2.85 5.29
CA SER A 833 34.32 -1.92 4.20
C SER A 833 34.52 -2.58 2.85
N LEU A 834 33.95 -1.98 1.81
CA LEU A 834 34.11 -2.32 0.39
C LEU A 834 34.25 -1.02 -0.38
N LYS A 835 35.31 -0.82 -1.16
CA LYS A 835 35.61 0.45 -1.83
C LYS A 835 36.03 0.18 -3.26
N PRO A 836 35.76 1.07 -4.23
CA PRO A 836 36.43 1.02 -5.52
C PRO A 836 37.94 1.19 -5.33
N SER A 837 38.73 0.33 -5.95
CA SER A 837 40.18 0.46 -6.05
C SER A 837 40.56 0.91 -7.45
N TYR A 838 41.14 2.09 -7.54
CA TYR A 838 41.85 2.54 -8.72
C TYR A 838 43.34 2.28 -8.48
N ASN A 839 43.98 1.51 -9.36
CA ASN A 839 45.41 1.28 -9.24
C ASN A 839 46.14 2.63 -9.30
N PRO A 840 47.07 2.94 -8.38
CA PRO A 840 47.80 4.22 -8.36
C PRO A 840 48.70 4.50 -9.58
N GLY A 841 48.62 3.67 -10.63
CA GLY A 841 49.32 3.86 -11.90
C GLY A 841 48.59 4.78 -12.89
N ASP A 842 47.30 5.08 -12.65
CA ASP A 842 46.45 5.78 -13.65
C ASP A 842 46.35 7.30 -13.47
N PHE A 843 47.08 7.88 -12.51
CA PHE A 843 47.26 9.32 -12.45
C PHE A 843 48.71 9.66 -12.12
N SER A 844 49.43 10.29 -13.06
CA SER A 844 50.63 11.02 -12.68
C SER A 844 50.24 12.21 -11.82
N LYS A 845 51.07 12.51 -10.82
CA LYS A 845 50.89 13.54 -9.78
C LYS A 845 50.80 14.98 -10.31
N ASP A 846 50.76 15.17 -11.62
CA ASP A 846 50.73 16.45 -12.33
C ASP A 846 49.50 16.63 -13.25
N GLY A 847 48.54 15.68 -13.26
CA GLY A 847 47.28 15.85 -13.98
C GLY A 847 47.39 15.77 -15.50
N SER A 848 48.41 15.10 -16.04
CA SER A 848 48.46 14.80 -17.48
C SER A 848 47.91 13.40 -17.79
N VAL A 849 47.04 13.32 -18.81
CA VAL A 849 46.45 12.06 -19.30
C VAL A 849 47.47 11.30 -20.15
N ASN A 850 47.62 10.00 -19.89
CA ASN A 850 48.47 9.12 -20.67
C ASN A 850 47.88 8.93 -22.08
N LEU A 851 48.60 9.38 -23.12
CA LEU A 851 48.17 9.30 -24.52
C LEU A 851 47.98 7.86 -25.04
N LEU A 852 48.39 6.84 -24.29
CA LEU A 852 48.15 5.44 -24.63
C LEU A 852 46.69 5.01 -24.40
N ASP A 853 45.96 5.61 -23.46
CA ASP A 853 44.54 5.27 -23.21
C ASP A 853 43.59 5.89 -24.24
N LEU A 854 44.00 7.02 -24.84
CA LEU A 854 43.31 7.57 -26.01
C LEU A 854 43.38 6.62 -27.21
N SER A 855 44.36 5.70 -27.27
CA SER A 855 44.43 4.72 -28.36
C SER A 855 43.43 3.58 -28.21
N ALA A 856 43.06 3.21 -26.97
CA ALA A 856 42.03 2.22 -26.68
C ALA A 856 40.63 2.81 -26.91
N ILE A 857 40.39 4.05 -26.45
CA ILE A 857 39.16 4.80 -26.73
C ILE A 857 39.02 5.06 -28.24
N ALA A 858 40.12 5.39 -28.94
CA ALA A 858 40.11 5.55 -30.40
C ALA A 858 39.84 4.23 -31.15
N GLN A 859 40.20 3.07 -30.58
CA GLN A 859 39.86 1.76 -31.16
C GLN A 859 38.38 1.41 -30.98
N GLU A 860 37.78 1.73 -29.82
CA GLU A 860 36.33 1.61 -29.61
C GLU A 860 35.53 2.60 -30.45
N TRP A 861 36.04 3.81 -30.68
CA TRP A 861 35.33 4.80 -31.49
C TRP A 861 35.39 4.47 -32.99
N GLN A 862 36.45 3.78 -33.45
CA GLN A 862 36.56 3.27 -34.82
C GLN A 862 35.62 2.10 -35.13
N THR A 863 35.12 1.37 -34.13
CA THR A 863 34.14 0.29 -34.35
C THR A 863 32.70 0.80 -34.36
N ILE A 864 32.44 2.00 -33.82
CA ILE A 864 31.10 2.58 -33.66
C ILE A 864 30.80 3.67 -34.71
N TYR A 865 31.81 4.41 -35.18
CA TYR A 865 31.63 5.51 -36.14
C TYR A 865 32.48 5.33 -37.41
N ASP A 866 31.91 5.64 -38.58
CA ASP A 866 32.66 5.64 -39.83
C ASP A 866 33.69 6.79 -39.83
N THR A 867 34.84 6.59 -40.47
CA THR A 867 35.98 7.53 -40.49
C THR A 867 35.63 8.95 -40.95
N TYR A 868 34.50 9.12 -41.64
CA TYR A 868 33.95 10.41 -42.05
C TYR A 868 33.37 11.22 -40.88
N ASP A 869 32.69 10.59 -39.92
CA ASP A 869 32.04 11.27 -38.79
C ASP A 869 33.06 11.78 -37.76
N LEU A 870 34.13 11.04 -37.53
CA LEU A 870 35.21 11.43 -36.61
C LEU A 870 35.96 12.68 -37.09
N ARG A 871 36.10 12.85 -38.41
CA ARG A 871 36.73 14.05 -38.98
C ARG A 871 35.84 15.28 -38.81
N VAL A 872 34.53 15.14 -39.02
CA VAL A 872 33.55 16.23 -38.85
C VAL A 872 33.43 16.62 -37.37
N LEU A 873 33.44 15.65 -36.45
CA LEU A 873 33.45 15.90 -35.00
C LEU A 873 34.73 16.62 -34.54
N ALA A 874 35.90 16.18 -35.02
CA ALA A 874 37.17 16.84 -34.69
C ALA A 874 37.26 18.27 -35.26
N GLU A 875 36.79 18.48 -36.50
CA GLU A 875 36.72 19.81 -37.12
C GLU A 875 35.70 20.72 -36.39
N ASN A 876 34.58 20.17 -35.92
CA ASN A 876 33.60 20.94 -35.13
C ASN A 876 34.12 21.29 -33.73
N TRP A 877 34.87 20.40 -33.09
CA TRP A 877 35.43 20.63 -31.76
C TRP A 877 36.56 21.67 -31.80
N LEU A 878 37.42 21.64 -32.84
CA LEU A 878 38.44 22.66 -33.07
C LEU A 878 37.86 24.03 -33.44
N ASN A 879 36.69 24.07 -34.07
CA ASN A 879 36.01 25.33 -34.43
C ASN A 879 35.09 25.88 -33.34
N ALA A 880 34.78 25.10 -32.30
CA ALA A 880 33.95 25.51 -31.16
C ALA A 880 34.74 26.16 -30.00
N GLY A 881 36.07 26.27 -30.12
CA GLY A 881 36.92 26.95 -29.15
C GLY A 881 36.91 28.48 -29.32
N ASN A 882 35.96 29.14 -28.64
CA ASN A 882 36.08 30.50 -28.13
C ASN A 882 35.55 30.53 -26.69
#